data_AF-A0A0D3MDH4-F1
#
_entry.id   AF-A0A0D3MDH4-F1
#
_cell.length_a   1.000
_cell.length_b   1.000
_cell.length_c   1.000
_cell.angle_alpha   90.00
_cell.angle_beta   90.00
_cell.angle_gamma   90.00
#
_symmetry.space_group_name_H-M   'P 1'
#
loop_
_entity.id
_entity.type
_entity.pdbx_description
1 polymer ?
#
loop_
_entity_poly.entity_id
_entity_poly.type
_entity_poly.pdbx_seq_one_letter_code
_entity_poly.pdbx_strand_id
1 'polypeptide(L)'
;MKLKNMFSSGVGAVLVISSGLAFSHGFVDSPGARNYFCGAVTKPDEIEAGTAEYPACGDAFVNDWNGAYQFMSVLNHHEGRKVEGPVTTNVCSFDSENWDGARTPWDEPIDWPTNDISAGPMEFAWDISYGPHFDDTADFRYWITKPGFQYQVGEDLAWSDFEDQPFCDLDYDHANQSAYPNVRADTSTIHFYTTCNVPSRAGRHVIYAEWGRNEHTYERFHGCIDVSFGGNSSASSSSSSSSQSSSSSSSSSSSSSSSSSTSSSSTGGACEEMCKWYQDDPRPLCQNQDSGWGWESNQSCIGRTTCDSQSGSGGVICVGGTISSSSSVSSSSSSSSSSSSNSSSSSSSSSSSSSLSSSSSVSSSSSSVSSSSSSVSSSSSSSSSTSAGGMNFSDGFEGDSVGQQPSSWNNFIGWSYNNSNNNSGNGQSALVSDVRAYSGSKSVHFRAGASPAQIVRDLPAGVSTLYMKAQVYMSKQLGNEPGDNHEHIFAVKATPDANDEIRFGQIKGTIGTNEVPSDNIAPTMDQWESGYEMPANTWNCVVLELRADMAYDSLYAYINNQQVHAIDSGSDWNNGALDSNWMSGKFNYVAFGFHSFSNNDADVWMDDIEYSDQPVECGSGTGSSSSSSSSSSISSSSSSSSSSSSSSSSSSSATNGGMCSWYGWNVPLCQNQTSGWGNENSQSCVGQVTCDSQ
;
A
#
# COMPACT_ATOMS: atom_id res chain seq x y z
N MET A 1 53.66 -48.80 47.44
CA MET A 1 52.78 -49.43 48.46
C MET A 1 51.34 -48.98 48.21
N LYS A 2 50.36 -49.73 48.75
CA LYS A 2 48.91 -49.46 48.91
C LYS A 2 48.25 -48.24 48.21
N LEU A 3 47.13 -48.54 47.54
CA LEU A 3 46.05 -47.64 47.13
C LEU A 3 45.55 -46.74 48.28
N LYS A 4 44.91 -45.62 47.92
CA LYS A 4 43.56 -45.30 48.40
C LYS A 4 42.77 -44.44 47.40
N ASN A 5 41.45 -44.60 47.42
CA ASN A 5 40.51 -44.12 46.39
C ASN A 5 40.07 -42.67 46.65
N MET A 6 39.48 -42.03 45.62
CA MET A 6 38.14 -41.43 45.74
C MET A 6 37.44 -41.37 44.38
N PHE A 7 36.10 -41.35 44.38
CA PHE A 7 35.25 -41.27 43.19
C PHE A 7 34.95 -39.81 42.82
N SER A 8 34.66 -39.56 41.54
CA SER A 8 33.74 -38.50 41.10
C SER A 8 32.99 -38.98 39.85
N SER A 9 31.80 -38.43 39.62
CA SER A 9 30.87 -38.86 38.56
C SER A 9 30.55 -37.72 37.59
N GLY A 10 30.26 -38.07 36.33
CA GLY A 10 29.80 -37.14 35.31
C GLY A 10 30.91 -36.29 34.67
N VAL A 11 30.69 -35.69 33.49
CA VAL A 11 29.52 -35.73 32.60
C VAL A 11 30.00 -36.03 31.18
N GLY A 12 29.27 -36.89 30.45
CA GLY A 12 29.52 -37.09 29.02
C GLY A 12 28.92 -35.94 28.22
N ALA A 13 29.75 -35.19 27.50
CA ALA A 13 29.27 -34.13 26.61
C ALA A 13 28.60 -34.75 25.37
N VAL A 14 27.28 -34.92 25.43
CA VAL A 14 26.46 -35.16 24.23
C VAL A 14 26.41 -33.84 23.48
N LEU A 15 27.19 -33.75 22.40
CA LEU A 15 27.21 -32.58 21.53
C LEU A 15 25.97 -32.63 20.63
N VAL A 16 24.85 -32.14 21.16
CA VAL A 16 23.61 -31.97 20.40
C VAL A 16 23.87 -30.92 19.33
N ILE A 17 24.04 -31.37 18.10
CA ILE A 17 23.98 -30.49 16.93
C ILE A 17 22.51 -30.14 16.76
N SER A 18 22.09 -29.00 17.32
CA SER A 18 20.83 -28.38 16.96
C SER A 18 20.95 -27.88 15.52
N SER A 19 20.63 -28.74 14.56
CA SER A 19 20.26 -28.31 13.21
C SER A 19 19.03 -27.44 13.35
N GLY A 20 19.22 -26.11 13.34
CA GLY A 20 18.12 -25.17 13.35
C GLY A 20 17.27 -25.41 12.11
N LEU A 21 15.96 -25.57 12.31
CA LEU A 21 15.00 -25.43 11.23
C LEU A 21 15.03 -23.96 10.82
N ALA A 22 15.75 -23.66 9.74
CA ALA A 22 15.60 -22.41 9.03
C ALA A 22 14.27 -22.50 8.27
N PHE A 23 13.19 -22.09 8.94
CA PHE A 23 11.90 -21.89 8.30
C PHE A 23 12.09 -20.85 7.20
N SER A 24 11.90 -21.26 5.94
CA SER A 24 11.88 -20.28 4.86
C SER A 24 10.49 -19.65 4.78
N HIS A 25 10.42 -18.45 4.25
CA HIS A 25 9.23 -17.60 4.31
C HIS A 25 9.29 -16.57 3.19
N GLY A 26 8.18 -16.38 2.47
CA GLY A 26 8.09 -15.40 1.39
C GLY A 26 6.75 -15.37 0.67
N PHE A 27 6.53 -14.31 -0.09
CA PHE A 27 5.28 -14.01 -0.79
C PHE A 27 5.54 -13.07 -1.98
N VAL A 28 4.59 -12.99 -2.92
CA VAL A 28 4.66 -11.99 -4.01
C VAL A 28 4.13 -10.66 -3.50
N ASP A 29 4.98 -9.64 -3.50
CA ASP A 29 4.66 -8.30 -2.98
C ASP A 29 4.34 -7.30 -4.12
N SER A 30 4.84 -7.55 -5.33
CA SER A 30 4.51 -6.78 -6.54
C SER A 30 4.44 -7.67 -7.80
N PRO A 31 3.31 -7.73 -8.54
CA PRO A 31 1.98 -7.30 -8.13
C PRO A 31 1.51 -8.06 -6.88
N GLY A 32 0.94 -7.35 -5.92
CA GLY A 32 0.70 -7.84 -4.56
C GLY A 32 -0.24 -9.04 -4.52
N ALA A 33 0.21 -10.11 -3.86
CA ALA A 33 -0.62 -11.27 -3.57
C ALA A 33 -1.63 -11.00 -2.44
N ARG A 34 -2.59 -11.92 -2.28
CA ARG A 34 -3.59 -11.90 -1.20
C ARG A 34 -2.95 -11.80 0.20
N ASN A 35 -1.83 -12.48 0.41
CA ASN A 35 -1.05 -12.47 1.66
C ASN A 35 -0.14 -11.25 1.82
N TYR A 36 0.19 -10.55 0.72
CA TYR A 36 0.76 -9.20 0.83
C TYR A 36 -0.29 -8.20 1.32
N PHE A 37 -1.42 -8.06 0.61
CA PHE A 37 -2.45 -7.08 0.96
C PHE A 37 -3.09 -7.36 2.33
N CYS A 38 -3.51 -8.61 2.56
CA CYS A 38 -4.21 -9.04 3.77
C CYS A 38 -3.28 -9.91 4.63
N GLY A 39 -2.24 -9.30 5.18
CA GLY A 39 -1.22 -9.98 5.97
C GLY A 39 -0.02 -9.08 6.24
N ALA A 40 0.79 -8.84 5.21
CA ALA A 40 1.95 -7.94 5.32
C ALA A 40 1.52 -6.48 5.50
N VAL A 41 0.67 -5.97 4.59
CA VAL A 41 0.16 -4.59 4.62
C VAL A 41 -0.95 -4.46 5.66
N THR A 42 -2.16 -4.95 5.38
CA THR A 42 -3.30 -4.87 6.32
C THR A 42 -3.33 -6.07 7.27
N LYS A 43 -3.33 -5.80 8.57
CA LYS A 43 -3.39 -6.80 9.65
C LYS A 43 -4.76 -6.79 10.37
N PRO A 44 -5.12 -7.87 11.09
CA PRO A 44 -6.40 -7.95 11.79
C PRO A 44 -6.62 -6.88 12.88
N ASP A 45 -5.59 -6.51 13.64
CA ASP A 45 -5.68 -5.44 14.63
C ASP A 45 -5.93 -4.06 14.01
N GLU A 46 -5.41 -3.81 12.81
CA GLU A 46 -5.70 -2.61 12.02
C GLU A 46 -7.15 -2.58 11.49
N ILE A 47 -7.77 -3.75 11.28
CA ILE A 47 -9.20 -3.89 10.97
C ILE A 47 -10.04 -3.56 12.23
N GLU A 48 -9.68 -4.11 13.40
CA GLU A 48 -10.40 -3.82 14.67
C GLU A 48 -10.27 -2.33 15.06
N ALA A 49 -9.10 -1.72 14.84
CA ALA A 49 -8.86 -0.30 15.07
C ALA A 49 -9.54 0.64 14.04
N GLY A 50 -10.00 0.11 12.90
CA GLY A 50 -10.56 0.90 11.81
C GLY A 50 -9.52 1.74 11.04
N THR A 51 -8.25 1.31 11.04
CA THR A 51 -7.11 2.01 10.43
C THR A 51 -6.51 1.30 9.21
N ALA A 52 -6.95 0.06 8.93
CA ALA A 52 -6.53 -0.77 7.80
C ALA A 52 -6.55 -0.04 6.44
N GLU A 53 -5.50 -0.27 5.63
CA GLU A 53 -5.42 0.24 4.25
C GLU A 53 -6.40 -0.48 3.31
N TYR A 54 -6.63 -1.77 3.53
CA TYR A 54 -7.57 -2.60 2.77
C TYR A 54 -8.66 -3.19 3.69
N PRO A 55 -9.71 -2.42 4.06
CA PRO A 55 -10.77 -2.89 4.95
C PRO A 55 -11.46 -4.19 4.52
N ALA A 56 -11.49 -4.50 3.22
CA ALA A 56 -12.00 -5.76 2.68
C ALA A 56 -11.26 -7.01 3.23
N CYS A 57 -9.99 -6.88 3.63
CA CYS A 57 -9.24 -7.95 4.28
C CYS A 57 -9.89 -8.44 5.59
N GLY A 58 -10.71 -7.61 6.24
CA GLY A 58 -11.45 -7.99 7.44
C GLY A 58 -12.34 -9.21 7.24
N ASP A 59 -12.95 -9.36 6.06
CA ASP A 59 -13.80 -10.51 5.72
C ASP A 59 -12.99 -11.82 5.63
N ALA A 60 -11.74 -11.77 5.18
CA ALA A 60 -10.84 -12.93 5.14
C ALA A 60 -10.37 -13.35 6.54
N PHE A 61 -10.26 -12.41 7.48
CA PHE A 61 -9.79 -12.67 8.85
C PHE A 61 -10.89 -13.21 9.79
N VAL A 62 -12.16 -13.24 9.36
CA VAL A 62 -13.31 -13.71 10.18
C VAL A 62 -13.13 -15.15 10.65
N ASN A 63 -12.61 -16.03 9.78
CA ASN A 63 -12.49 -17.46 10.05
C ASN A 63 -11.15 -17.84 10.71
N ASP A 64 -10.06 -17.10 10.43
CA ASP A 64 -8.77 -17.29 11.09
C ASP A 64 -8.01 -15.96 11.29
N TRP A 65 -8.31 -15.32 12.42
CA TRP A 65 -7.69 -14.07 12.86
C TRP A 65 -6.19 -14.20 13.16
N ASN A 66 -5.70 -15.39 13.54
CA ASN A 66 -4.31 -15.56 13.94
C ASN A 66 -3.42 -15.98 12.77
N GLY A 67 -3.94 -16.81 11.86
CA GLY A 67 -3.25 -17.20 10.64
C GLY A 67 -2.95 -16.02 9.71
N ALA A 68 -3.73 -14.94 9.77
CA ALA A 68 -3.44 -13.71 9.03
C ALA A 68 -2.02 -13.14 9.31
N TYR A 69 -1.49 -13.32 10.54
CA TYR A 69 -0.12 -12.92 10.90
C TYR A 69 0.95 -13.94 10.42
N GLN A 70 0.55 -15.05 9.81
CA GLN A 70 1.42 -16.07 9.20
C GLN A 70 1.48 -15.95 7.66
N PHE A 71 1.24 -14.75 7.13
CA PHE A 71 1.15 -14.44 5.70
C PHE A 71 2.36 -14.89 4.87
N MET A 72 3.55 -14.93 5.46
CA MET A 72 4.79 -15.39 4.82
C MET A 72 5.01 -16.91 4.91
N SER A 73 4.15 -17.67 5.60
CA SER A 73 4.28 -19.11 5.87
C SER A 73 3.28 -19.99 5.09
N VAL A 74 2.77 -19.49 3.96
CA VAL A 74 1.84 -20.24 3.09
C VAL A 74 2.65 -21.24 2.25
N LEU A 75 3.00 -22.38 2.86
CA LEU A 75 4.00 -23.31 2.35
C LEU A 75 3.61 -24.80 2.43
N ASN A 76 4.33 -25.62 1.65
CA ASN A 76 4.32 -27.09 1.72
C ASN A 76 5.71 -27.66 1.33
N HIS A 77 6.09 -28.81 1.91
CA HIS A 77 7.31 -29.57 1.56
C HIS A 77 7.11 -30.60 0.43
N HIS A 78 6.84 -30.14 -0.80
CA HIS A 78 6.69 -30.99 -2.00
C HIS A 78 6.86 -30.23 -3.34
N GLU A 79 6.99 -30.98 -4.45
CA GLU A 79 7.28 -30.45 -5.81
C GLU A 79 6.20 -29.51 -6.42
N GLY A 80 5.03 -29.39 -5.78
CA GLY A 80 3.98 -28.43 -6.14
C GLY A 80 3.11 -28.82 -7.33
N ARG A 81 2.27 -27.89 -7.79
CA ARG A 81 1.19 -28.14 -8.77
C ARG A 81 1.68 -28.72 -10.10
N LYS A 82 2.91 -28.42 -10.50
CA LYS A 82 3.51 -28.94 -11.75
C LYS A 82 3.71 -30.46 -11.74
N VAL A 83 3.89 -31.06 -10.55
CA VAL A 83 4.20 -32.50 -10.37
C VAL A 83 3.06 -33.24 -9.70
N GLU A 84 2.56 -32.74 -8.57
CA GLU A 84 1.41 -33.33 -7.86
C GLU A 84 0.10 -33.16 -8.65
N GLY A 85 0.00 -32.08 -9.44
CA GLY A 85 -1.18 -31.73 -10.22
C GLY A 85 -2.23 -30.93 -9.41
N PRO A 86 -3.44 -30.79 -9.95
CA PRO A 86 -4.55 -30.08 -9.30
C PRO A 86 -5.24 -30.97 -8.25
N VAL A 87 -4.52 -31.36 -7.20
CA VAL A 87 -4.97 -32.35 -6.19
C VAL A 87 -5.51 -31.74 -4.90
N THR A 88 -5.20 -30.48 -4.63
CA THR A 88 -5.59 -29.79 -3.39
C THR A 88 -7.05 -29.31 -3.44
N THR A 89 -7.63 -29.09 -2.26
CA THR A 89 -8.95 -28.50 -2.09
C THR A 89 -8.88 -26.98 -2.18
N ASN A 90 -7.93 -26.39 -1.46
CA ASN A 90 -7.65 -24.96 -1.45
C ASN A 90 -6.66 -24.61 -2.56
N VAL A 91 -6.97 -23.56 -3.32
CA VAL A 91 -6.17 -23.13 -4.49
C VAL A 91 -5.03 -22.20 -4.11
N CYS A 92 -5.27 -21.24 -3.22
CA CYS A 92 -4.32 -20.16 -2.97
C CYS A 92 -3.26 -20.54 -1.95
N SER A 93 -3.63 -21.38 -0.97
CA SER A 93 -2.70 -21.98 -0.02
C SER A 93 -2.11 -23.32 -0.44
N PHE A 94 -2.63 -23.96 -1.49
CA PHE A 94 -2.27 -25.31 -1.91
C PHE A 94 -2.44 -26.39 -0.80
N ASP A 95 -3.46 -26.24 0.05
CA ASP A 95 -3.62 -27.05 1.29
C ASP A 95 -2.36 -26.98 2.18
N SER A 96 -1.93 -25.76 2.52
CA SER A 96 -0.69 -25.48 3.26
C SER A 96 -0.55 -26.29 4.57
N GLU A 97 0.64 -26.84 4.79
CA GLU A 97 0.93 -27.68 5.96
C GLU A 97 0.90 -26.91 7.29
N ASN A 98 1.12 -25.59 7.27
CA ASN A 98 0.97 -24.71 8.43
C ASN A 98 -0.46 -24.70 9.00
N TRP A 99 -1.46 -25.05 8.19
CA TRP A 99 -2.87 -25.17 8.57
C TRP A 99 -3.35 -26.63 8.63
N ASP A 100 -2.45 -27.63 8.67
CA ASP A 100 -2.78 -29.07 8.55
C ASP A 100 -3.59 -29.40 7.26
N GLY A 101 -3.44 -28.59 6.19
CA GLY A 101 -4.25 -28.67 4.97
C GLY A 101 -5.68 -28.14 5.12
N ALA A 102 -6.00 -27.47 6.22
CA ALA A 102 -7.23 -26.70 6.37
C ALA A 102 -7.18 -25.38 5.56
N ARG A 103 -8.31 -24.69 5.52
CA ARG A 103 -8.48 -23.42 4.81
C ARG A 103 -7.68 -22.29 5.49
N THR A 104 -7.02 -21.47 4.68
CA THR A 104 -6.31 -20.26 5.14
C THR A 104 -7.16 -19.00 4.86
N PRO A 105 -6.85 -17.84 5.47
CA PRO A 105 -7.49 -16.57 5.13
C PRO A 105 -7.49 -16.25 3.63
N TRP A 106 -6.44 -16.65 2.90
CA TRP A 106 -6.25 -16.28 1.49
C TRP A 106 -7.01 -17.17 0.49
N ASP A 107 -7.66 -18.22 0.99
CA ASP A 107 -8.58 -19.06 0.22
C ASP A 107 -10.04 -18.56 0.29
N GLU A 108 -10.35 -17.59 1.16
CA GLU A 108 -11.71 -17.05 1.31
C GLU A 108 -12.22 -16.36 0.03
N PRO A 109 -13.53 -16.41 -0.28
CA PRO A 109 -14.07 -15.93 -1.55
C PRO A 109 -14.57 -14.47 -1.44
N ILE A 110 -13.77 -13.60 -0.79
CA ILE A 110 -14.12 -12.18 -0.55
C ILE A 110 -13.85 -11.29 -1.78
N ASP A 111 -14.24 -10.02 -1.73
CA ASP A 111 -13.88 -9.06 -2.78
C ASP A 111 -12.42 -8.58 -2.61
N TRP A 112 -11.46 -9.44 -2.94
CA TRP A 112 -10.02 -9.16 -2.75
C TRP A 112 -9.55 -7.89 -3.48
N PRO A 113 -8.60 -7.12 -2.91
CA PRO A 113 -7.89 -6.08 -3.64
C PRO A 113 -7.27 -6.62 -4.94
N THR A 114 -7.35 -5.83 -6.02
CA THR A 114 -6.90 -6.24 -7.36
C THR A 114 -5.78 -5.36 -7.88
N ASN A 115 -4.77 -5.96 -8.50
CA ASN A 115 -3.72 -5.24 -9.22
C ASN A 115 -4.16 -4.96 -10.68
N ASP A 116 -4.19 -3.70 -11.12
CA ASP A 116 -4.38 -3.38 -12.54
C ASP A 116 -3.13 -3.73 -13.35
N ILE A 117 -3.28 -4.62 -14.33
CA ILE A 117 -2.18 -5.14 -15.15
C ILE A 117 -2.49 -5.14 -16.65
N SER A 118 -1.43 -5.25 -17.46
CA SER A 118 -1.50 -5.45 -18.89
C SER A 118 -0.88 -6.79 -19.29
N ALA A 119 -1.37 -7.37 -20.38
CA ALA A 119 -0.80 -8.58 -20.97
C ALA A 119 0.54 -8.28 -21.67
N GLY A 120 1.45 -9.24 -21.66
CA GLY A 120 2.83 -9.09 -22.13
C GLY A 120 3.86 -9.25 -21.01
N PRO A 121 5.11 -8.80 -21.20
CA PRO A 121 6.16 -8.89 -20.18
C PRO A 121 5.83 -8.09 -18.91
N MET A 122 5.92 -8.76 -17.76
CA MET A 122 5.72 -8.22 -16.43
C MET A 122 6.76 -8.81 -15.47
N GLU A 123 7.32 -7.99 -14.59
CA GLU A 123 8.19 -8.44 -13.50
C GLU A 123 7.34 -8.70 -12.24
N PHE A 124 7.49 -9.89 -11.66
CA PHE A 124 6.90 -10.31 -10.39
C PHE A 124 8.01 -10.39 -9.35
N ALA A 125 7.88 -9.63 -8.25
CA ALA A 125 8.79 -9.58 -7.13
C ALA A 125 8.29 -10.49 -6.00
N TRP A 126 9.19 -11.31 -5.47
CA TRP A 126 9.00 -12.09 -4.25
C TRP A 126 9.86 -11.50 -3.13
N ASP A 127 9.23 -11.07 -2.04
CA ASP A 127 9.89 -10.77 -0.78
C ASP A 127 10.25 -12.10 -0.10
N ILE A 128 11.54 -12.26 0.25
CA ILE A 128 12.05 -13.43 1.00
C ILE A 128 12.81 -13.01 2.27
N SER A 129 12.56 -11.79 2.78
CA SER A 129 13.22 -11.21 3.96
C SER A 129 13.05 -12.03 5.24
N TYR A 130 11.88 -12.65 5.39
CA TYR A 130 11.53 -13.55 6.50
C TYR A 130 12.24 -14.92 6.42
N GLY A 131 12.89 -15.24 5.30
CA GLY A 131 13.60 -16.49 5.06
C GLY A 131 14.43 -16.42 3.75
N PRO A 132 15.65 -15.85 3.78
CA PRO A 132 16.39 -15.46 2.58
C PRO A 132 17.11 -16.63 1.87
N HIS A 133 16.32 -17.55 1.32
CA HIS A 133 16.78 -18.82 0.72
C HIS A 133 17.28 -18.69 -0.74
N PHE A 134 18.23 -17.78 -0.94
CA PHE A 134 18.85 -17.52 -2.24
C PHE A 134 19.62 -18.72 -2.82
N ASP A 135 20.43 -19.40 -1.99
CA ASP A 135 21.38 -20.44 -2.42
C ASP A 135 20.72 -21.76 -2.86
N ASP A 136 19.49 -22.04 -2.38
CA ASP A 136 18.78 -23.31 -2.61
C ASP A 136 17.38 -23.15 -3.22
N THR A 137 17.02 -21.95 -3.68
CA THR A 137 15.92 -21.74 -4.64
C THR A 137 16.16 -22.52 -5.94
N ALA A 138 15.11 -23.14 -6.48
CA ALA A 138 15.16 -23.99 -7.67
C ALA A 138 14.22 -23.56 -8.80
N ASP A 139 13.03 -23.01 -8.51
CA ASP A 139 12.10 -22.59 -9.55
C ASP A 139 11.07 -21.53 -9.12
N PHE A 140 10.53 -20.82 -10.11
CA PHE A 140 9.35 -19.95 -9.99
C PHE A 140 8.33 -20.32 -11.06
N ARG A 141 7.04 -20.42 -10.69
CA ARG A 141 5.99 -20.90 -11.59
C ARG A 141 4.70 -20.12 -11.44
N TYR A 142 4.03 -19.86 -12.56
CA TYR A 142 2.81 -19.05 -12.60
C TYR A 142 1.76 -19.66 -13.52
N TRP A 143 0.55 -19.82 -12.98
CA TRP A 143 -0.66 -20.18 -13.72
C TRP A 143 -1.66 -19.04 -13.66
N ILE A 144 -2.54 -18.92 -14.65
CA ILE A 144 -3.59 -17.90 -14.67
C ILE A 144 -4.95 -18.55 -14.94
N THR A 145 -6.00 -17.97 -14.38
CA THR A 145 -7.39 -18.34 -14.70
C THR A 145 -7.67 -18.28 -16.21
N LYS A 146 -8.49 -19.21 -16.71
CA LYS A 146 -8.83 -19.42 -18.13
C LYS A 146 -9.55 -18.18 -18.71
N PRO A 147 -9.49 -17.91 -20.03
CA PRO A 147 -10.03 -16.67 -20.62
C PRO A 147 -11.53 -16.42 -20.45
N GLY A 148 -12.31 -17.44 -20.06
CA GLY A 148 -13.75 -17.34 -19.78
C GLY A 148 -14.10 -17.36 -18.29
N PHE A 149 -13.11 -17.31 -17.40
CA PHE A 149 -13.30 -17.18 -15.96
C PHE A 149 -14.03 -15.87 -15.63
N GLN A 150 -14.88 -15.88 -14.60
CA GLN A 150 -15.52 -14.70 -14.04
C GLN A 150 -15.42 -14.82 -12.51
N TYR A 151 -14.81 -13.83 -11.86
CA TYR A 151 -14.70 -13.83 -10.40
C TYR A 151 -16.08 -13.60 -9.77
N GLN A 152 -16.42 -14.40 -8.74
CA GLN A 152 -17.68 -14.29 -8.00
C GLN A 152 -17.40 -14.31 -6.50
N VAL A 153 -17.79 -13.23 -5.81
CA VAL A 153 -17.71 -13.14 -4.35
C VAL A 153 -18.69 -14.16 -3.74
N GLY A 154 -18.21 -14.97 -2.82
CA GLY A 154 -18.94 -16.10 -2.24
C GLY A 154 -18.78 -17.45 -2.98
N GLU A 155 -18.02 -17.51 -4.07
CA GLU A 155 -17.63 -18.79 -4.71
C GLU A 155 -16.13 -19.06 -4.58
N ASP A 156 -15.79 -20.28 -4.15
CA ASP A 156 -14.41 -20.71 -3.94
C ASP A 156 -13.70 -20.96 -5.29
N LEU A 157 -12.43 -20.57 -5.40
CA LEU A 157 -11.61 -20.86 -6.57
C LEU A 157 -11.36 -22.37 -6.70
N ALA A 158 -11.49 -22.91 -7.90
CA ALA A 158 -11.20 -24.32 -8.20
C ALA A 158 -10.13 -24.47 -9.27
N TRP A 159 -9.37 -25.56 -9.26
CA TRP A 159 -8.36 -25.83 -10.29
C TRP A 159 -8.93 -25.97 -11.71
N SER A 160 -10.24 -26.23 -11.85
CA SER A 160 -10.96 -26.16 -13.13
C SER A 160 -10.81 -24.81 -13.82
N ASP A 161 -10.64 -23.75 -13.03
CA ASP A 161 -10.72 -22.36 -13.47
C ASP A 161 -9.38 -21.87 -14.00
N PHE A 162 -8.28 -22.52 -13.64
CA PHE A 162 -6.91 -22.19 -14.05
C PHE A 162 -6.51 -22.90 -15.33
N GLU A 163 -5.63 -22.31 -16.14
CA GLU A 163 -5.00 -23.04 -17.25
C GLU A 163 -4.29 -24.31 -16.75
N ASP A 164 -4.32 -25.37 -17.56
CA ASP A 164 -3.84 -26.70 -17.17
C ASP A 164 -2.30 -26.79 -17.16
N GLN A 165 -1.62 -25.75 -17.63
CA GLN A 165 -0.16 -25.58 -17.69
C GLN A 165 0.21 -24.16 -17.19
N PRO A 166 1.40 -23.97 -16.62
CA PRO A 166 1.87 -22.64 -16.26
C PRO A 166 2.11 -21.79 -17.53
N PHE A 167 1.84 -20.49 -17.45
CA PHE A 167 2.21 -19.54 -18.51
C PHE A 167 3.66 -19.07 -18.38
N CYS A 168 4.26 -19.26 -17.20
CA CYS A 168 5.65 -18.96 -16.91
C CYS A 168 6.19 -20.01 -15.93
N ASP A 169 7.34 -20.60 -16.26
CA ASP A 169 7.94 -21.76 -15.59
C ASP A 169 9.46 -21.56 -15.73
N LEU A 170 10.09 -21.11 -14.64
CA LEU A 170 11.45 -20.56 -14.64
C LEU A 170 12.33 -21.35 -13.67
N ASP A 171 13.20 -22.19 -14.22
CA ASP A 171 14.24 -22.86 -13.43
C ASP A 171 15.32 -21.84 -12.99
N TYR A 172 15.82 -21.97 -11.76
CA TYR A 172 16.84 -21.13 -11.16
C TYR A 172 17.97 -21.96 -10.51
N ASP A 173 19.19 -21.41 -10.53
CA ASP A 173 20.38 -21.95 -9.88
C ASP A 173 21.25 -20.76 -9.48
N HIS A 174 21.47 -20.55 -8.17
CA HIS A 174 22.23 -19.39 -7.68
C HIS A 174 23.69 -19.38 -8.18
N ALA A 175 24.27 -20.55 -8.45
CA ALA A 175 25.63 -20.67 -8.97
C ALA A 175 25.73 -20.37 -10.49
N ASN A 176 24.60 -20.22 -11.20
CA ASN A 176 24.55 -20.18 -12.65
C ASN A 176 23.63 -19.07 -13.20
N GLN A 177 24.25 -18.06 -13.78
CA GLN A 177 23.58 -16.86 -14.31
C GLN A 177 22.68 -17.11 -15.55
N SER A 178 22.46 -18.37 -15.95
CA SER A 178 21.60 -18.73 -17.08
C SER A 178 20.13 -18.34 -16.93
N ALA A 179 19.67 -18.05 -15.72
CA ALA A 179 18.30 -17.58 -15.48
C ALA A 179 18.11 -16.07 -15.81
N TYR A 180 19.19 -15.28 -15.91
CA TYR A 180 19.11 -13.86 -16.24
C TYR A 180 18.76 -13.63 -17.74
N PRO A 181 17.87 -12.69 -18.10
CA PRO A 181 17.21 -11.69 -17.25
C PRO A 181 15.87 -12.13 -16.64
N ASN A 182 15.42 -13.37 -16.91
CA ASN A 182 14.09 -13.83 -16.52
C ASN A 182 13.96 -14.08 -15.01
N VAL A 183 15.07 -14.34 -14.30
CA VAL A 183 15.16 -14.32 -12.83
C VAL A 183 16.37 -13.49 -12.41
N ARG A 184 16.15 -12.55 -11.49
CA ARG A 184 17.14 -11.68 -10.86
C ARG A 184 17.00 -11.79 -9.34
N ALA A 185 17.97 -12.43 -8.69
CA ALA A 185 18.14 -12.33 -7.25
C ALA A 185 18.70 -10.94 -6.90
N ASP A 186 18.14 -10.29 -5.88
CA ASP A 186 18.64 -9.03 -5.35
C ASP A 186 18.86 -9.17 -3.84
N THR A 187 20.12 -9.33 -3.45
CA THR A 187 20.52 -9.48 -2.05
C THR A 187 20.57 -8.15 -1.29
N SER A 188 20.28 -7.02 -1.94
CA SER A 188 20.21 -5.71 -1.29
C SER A 188 18.81 -5.38 -0.77
N THR A 189 17.77 -5.75 -1.54
CA THR A 189 16.36 -5.68 -1.10
C THR A 189 15.85 -6.99 -0.49
N ILE A 190 16.61 -8.09 -0.61
CA ILE A 190 16.21 -9.44 -0.18
C ILE A 190 15.00 -9.97 -0.97
N HIS A 191 15.06 -9.80 -2.30
CA HIS A 191 13.99 -10.17 -3.22
C HIS A 191 14.46 -11.09 -4.36
N PHE A 192 13.51 -11.83 -4.94
CA PHE A 192 13.62 -12.39 -6.29
C PHE A 192 12.69 -11.67 -7.26
N TYR A 193 13.24 -11.14 -8.33
CA TYR A 193 12.48 -10.52 -9.42
C TYR A 193 12.40 -11.49 -10.61
N THR A 194 11.21 -11.75 -11.12
CA THR A 194 10.95 -12.74 -12.17
C THR A 194 10.15 -12.16 -13.33
N THR A 195 10.72 -12.14 -14.54
CA THR A 195 10.07 -11.59 -15.73
C THR A 195 9.31 -12.67 -16.50
N CYS A 196 7.98 -12.52 -16.57
CA CYS A 196 7.05 -13.44 -17.20
C CYS A 196 6.18 -12.76 -18.26
N ASN A 197 5.83 -13.47 -19.34
CA ASN A 197 4.95 -12.95 -20.38
C ASN A 197 3.48 -13.34 -20.11
N VAL A 198 2.76 -12.47 -19.42
CA VAL A 198 1.38 -12.68 -18.97
C VAL A 198 0.42 -12.82 -20.17
N PRO A 199 -0.39 -13.90 -20.25
CA PRO A 199 -1.37 -14.10 -21.31
C PRO A 199 -2.43 -12.99 -21.40
N SER A 200 -2.96 -12.77 -22.60
CA SER A 200 -4.07 -11.83 -22.80
C SER A 200 -5.36 -12.32 -22.14
N ARG A 201 -6.07 -11.37 -21.52
CA ARG A 201 -7.24 -11.52 -20.64
C ARG A 201 -8.06 -10.23 -20.66
N ALA A 202 -9.26 -10.24 -20.05
CA ALA A 202 -10.12 -9.07 -19.97
C ALA A 202 -11.00 -9.13 -18.70
N GLY A 203 -11.03 -8.04 -17.93
CA GLY A 203 -11.68 -8.03 -16.61
C GLY A 203 -10.86 -8.73 -15.54
N ARG A 204 -11.52 -9.16 -14.46
CA ARG A 204 -10.86 -9.74 -13.27
C ARG A 204 -10.47 -11.20 -13.47
N HIS A 205 -9.23 -11.51 -13.12
CA HIS A 205 -8.63 -12.83 -13.14
C HIS A 205 -7.82 -13.03 -11.86
N VAL A 206 -7.44 -14.28 -11.61
CA VAL A 206 -6.45 -14.65 -10.58
C VAL A 206 -5.24 -15.31 -11.26
N ILE A 207 -4.05 -14.94 -10.81
CA ILE A 207 -2.78 -15.64 -11.05
C ILE A 207 -2.45 -16.44 -9.79
N TYR A 208 -2.08 -17.71 -9.94
CA TYR A 208 -1.54 -18.56 -8.88
C TYR A 208 -0.04 -18.72 -9.10
N ALA A 209 0.75 -18.44 -8.06
CA ALA A 209 2.20 -18.35 -8.10
C ALA A 209 2.85 -19.35 -7.12
N GLU A 210 3.99 -19.91 -7.52
CA GLU A 210 4.85 -20.76 -6.69
C GLU A 210 6.30 -20.27 -6.71
N TRP A 211 6.95 -20.29 -5.55
CA TRP A 211 8.42 -20.21 -5.39
C TRP A 211 8.89 -21.51 -4.73
N GLY A 212 9.76 -22.28 -5.38
CA GLY A 212 10.21 -23.58 -4.92
C GLY A 212 11.70 -23.63 -4.58
N ARG A 213 12.03 -24.26 -3.45
CA ARG A 213 13.39 -24.69 -3.09
C ARG A 213 13.71 -26.08 -3.64
N ASN A 214 15.00 -26.43 -3.67
CA ASN A 214 15.51 -27.63 -4.32
C ASN A 214 15.22 -28.95 -3.56
N GLU A 215 15.67 -30.07 -4.15
CA GLU A 215 15.46 -31.45 -3.67
C GLU A 215 15.95 -31.76 -2.24
N HIS A 216 16.63 -30.83 -1.57
CA HIS A 216 17.04 -30.98 -0.16
C HIS A 216 15.88 -30.74 0.82
N THR A 217 14.83 -30.02 0.40
CA THR A 217 13.63 -29.75 1.20
C THR A 217 12.34 -29.95 0.42
N TYR A 218 12.33 -29.59 -0.88
CA TYR A 218 11.12 -29.34 -1.67
C TYR A 218 10.16 -28.32 -1.03
N GLU A 219 10.64 -27.48 -0.12
CA GLU A 219 9.81 -26.44 0.52
C GLU A 219 9.42 -25.39 -0.53
N ARG A 220 8.13 -25.11 -0.62
CA ARG A 220 7.51 -24.30 -1.67
C ARG A 220 6.49 -23.35 -1.09
N PHE A 221 6.48 -22.12 -1.59
CA PHE A 221 5.58 -21.04 -1.19
C PHE A 221 4.50 -20.85 -2.23
N HIS A 222 3.29 -20.53 -1.76
CA HIS A 222 2.08 -20.47 -2.54
C HIS A 222 1.40 -19.11 -2.37
N GLY A 223 0.84 -18.57 -3.45
CA GLY A 223 0.12 -17.30 -3.40
C GLY A 223 -0.81 -17.09 -4.58
N CYS A 224 -1.97 -16.47 -4.31
CA CYS A 224 -2.85 -15.93 -5.33
C CYS A 224 -2.63 -14.42 -5.47
N ILE A 225 -2.62 -13.95 -6.71
CA ILE A 225 -2.55 -12.54 -7.08
C ILE A 225 -3.85 -12.22 -7.84
N ASP A 226 -4.73 -11.45 -7.22
CA ASP A 226 -5.96 -10.96 -7.86
C ASP A 226 -5.59 -9.79 -8.80
N VAL A 227 -6.05 -9.87 -10.05
CA VAL A 227 -5.58 -9.01 -11.15
C VAL A 227 -6.72 -8.53 -12.05
N SER A 228 -6.62 -7.29 -12.51
CA SER A 228 -7.58 -6.61 -13.38
C SER A 228 -6.94 -6.33 -14.74
N PHE A 229 -7.55 -6.81 -15.82
CA PHE A 229 -7.12 -6.53 -17.19
C PHE A 229 -8.01 -5.49 -17.83
N GLY A 230 -7.52 -4.24 -17.86
CA GLY A 230 -8.22 -3.10 -18.45
C GLY A 230 -8.50 -3.28 -19.94
N GLY A 231 -9.75 -3.56 -20.29
CA GLY A 231 -10.20 -3.58 -21.68
C GLY A 231 -10.07 -2.19 -22.30
N ASN A 232 -9.61 -2.12 -23.56
CA ASN A 232 -9.43 -0.85 -24.28
C ASN A 232 -10.64 0.08 -24.11
N SER A 233 -10.41 1.27 -23.54
CA SER A 233 -11.25 2.44 -23.82
C SER A 233 -11.29 2.64 -25.33
N SER A 234 -12.35 2.13 -25.94
CA SER A 234 -12.51 2.19 -27.39
C SER A 234 -12.65 3.65 -27.76
N ALA A 235 -11.76 4.12 -28.63
CA ALA A 235 -11.79 5.47 -29.20
C ALA A 235 -13.04 5.61 -30.09
N SER A 236 -14.19 5.79 -29.44
CA SER A 236 -15.48 6.09 -30.03
C SER A 236 -15.40 7.48 -30.64
N SER A 237 -14.84 7.52 -31.85
CA SER A 237 -14.71 8.69 -32.70
C SER A 237 -16.11 9.11 -33.16
N SER A 238 -16.81 9.80 -32.26
CA SER A 238 -18.14 10.39 -32.42
C SER A 238 -18.11 11.59 -33.37
N SER A 239 -17.58 11.34 -34.57
CA SER A 239 -17.63 12.25 -35.71
C SER A 239 -19.09 12.50 -36.07
N SER A 240 -19.48 13.76 -35.94
CA SER A 240 -20.86 14.20 -36.09
C SER A 240 -21.36 14.00 -37.52
N SER A 241 -22.56 13.45 -37.66
CA SER A 241 -23.33 13.55 -38.90
C SER A 241 -24.82 13.70 -38.60
N SER A 242 -25.45 14.65 -39.28
CA SER A 242 -26.84 15.06 -39.05
C SER A 242 -27.83 14.35 -39.97
N SER A 243 -29.07 14.25 -39.50
CA SER A 243 -30.24 13.68 -40.17
C SER A 243 -30.50 14.17 -41.61
N GLN A 244 -31.04 13.28 -42.46
CA GLN A 244 -32.37 13.45 -43.10
C GLN A 244 -32.81 12.26 -43.99
N SER A 245 -34.10 11.86 -43.87
CA SER A 245 -35.08 11.34 -44.88
C SER A 245 -34.59 10.61 -46.18
N SER A 246 -35.23 9.54 -46.72
CA SER A 246 -36.65 9.11 -46.69
C SER A 246 -36.92 7.71 -47.30
N SER A 247 -38.18 7.25 -47.17
CA SER A 247 -38.99 6.46 -48.14
C SER A 247 -38.76 4.94 -48.39
N SER A 248 -39.58 4.15 -47.67
CA SER A 248 -40.65 3.24 -48.20
C SER A 248 -40.40 1.77 -48.64
N SER A 249 -41.35 0.92 -48.17
CA SER A 249 -41.84 -0.38 -48.69
C SER A 249 -40.93 -1.62 -48.67
N SER A 250 -41.42 -2.84 -48.34
CA SER A 250 -42.75 -3.24 -47.80
C SER A 250 -42.83 -4.71 -47.37
N SER A 251 -43.61 -5.00 -46.31
CA SER A 251 -44.25 -6.29 -45.96
C SER A 251 -43.31 -7.47 -45.56
N SER A 252 -43.72 -8.49 -44.79
CA SER A 252 -45.08 -8.92 -44.38
C SER A 252 -45.12 -9.69 -43.03
N SER A 253 -46.14 -9.42 -42.19
CA SER A 253 -46.90 -10.36 -41.30
C SER A 253 -46.19 -11.35 -40.34
N SER A 254 -46.72 -11.75 -39.17
CA SER A 254 -48.14 -11.81 -38.71
C SER A 254 -48.31 -11.80 -37.17
N SER A 255 -49.55 -11.56 -36.71
CA SER A 255 -50.18 -12.01 -35.42
C SER A 255 -49.48 -11.64 -34.09
N SER A 256 -50.00 -10.74 -33.23
CA SER A 256 -51.22 -10.82 -32.36
C SER A 256 -51.12 -11.83 -31.22
N SER A 257 -51.52 -11.57 -29.95
CA SER A 257 -52.59 -10.67 -29.42
C SER A 257 -52.23 -10.20 -27.99
N SER A 258 -52.47 -8.96 -27.56
CA SER A 258 -53.66 -8.44 -26.81
C SER A 258 -54.03 -9.22 -25.52
N SER A 259 -54.42 -8.62 -24.38
CA SER A 259 -55.24 -7.39 -24.24
C SER A 259 -55.19 -6.71 -22.84
N SER A 260 -55.49 -5.40 -22.78
CA SER A 260 -56.21 -4.61 -21.73
C SER A 260 -55.74 -4.64 -20.24
N SER A 261 -55.44 -3.51 -19.55
CA SER A 261 -56.34 -2.40 -19.10
C SER A 261 -57.35 -2.83 -18.01
N THR A 262 -57.65 -2.13 -16.90
CA THR A 262 -57.64 -0.69 -16.51
C THR A 262 -57.26 -0.49 -15.01
N SER A 263 -56.69 0.64 -14.54
CA SER A 263 -57.36 1.84 -13.95
C SER A 263 -58.40 1.55 -12.83
N SER A 264 -58.49 2.25 -11.68
CA SER A 264 -57.80 3.47 -11.19
C SER A 264 -58.03 3.77 -9.67
N SER A 265 -57.01 4.30 -9.00
CA SER A 265 -57.03 5.31 -7.90
C SER A 265 -58.03 5.23 -6.71
N SER A 266 -57.49 5.15 -5.49
CA SER A 266 -57.93 5.98 -4.34
C SER A 266 -56.85 6.06 -3.24
N THR A 267 -56.75 7.19 -2.55
CA THR A 267 -55.74 7.49 -1.52
C THR A 267 -56.04 6.82 -0.17
N GLY A 268 -55.04 6.23 0.49
CA GLY A 268 -55.14 5.81 1.89
C GLY A 268 -53.84 5.26 2.48
N GLY A 269 -53.10 6.10 3.23
CA GLY A 269 -51.90 5.69 3.97
C GLY A 269 -50.65 5.50 3.11
N ALA A 270 -49.86 6.55 2.94
CA ALA A 270 -48.54 6.43 2.33
C ALA A 270 -47.54 5.89 3.38
N CYS A 271 -47.24 4.60 3.31
CA CYS A 271 -46.03 4.02 3.87
C CYS A 271 -44.98 3.90 2.77
N GLU A 272 -43.71 4.00 3.15
CA GLU A 272 -42.58 3.85 2.23
C GLU A 272 -42.27 2.37 2.09
N GLU A 273 -42.37 1.85 0.86
CA GLU A 273 -42.08 0.45 0.57
C GLU A 273 -40.57 0.22 0.49
N MET A 274 -40.05 -0.46 1.51
CA MET A 274 -38.64 -0.80 1.65
C MET A 274 -38.50 -2.32 1.64
N CYS A 275 -37.40 -2.83 1.10
CA CYS A 275 -37.07 -4.23 1.27
C CYS A 275 -36.46 -4.48 2.65
N LYS A 276 -37.04 -5.40 3.43
CA LYS A 276 -36.25 -6.10 4.45
C LYS A 276 -35.63 -7.34 3.81
N TRP A 277 -34.30 -7.35 3.70
CA TRP A 277 -33.54 -8.50 3.21
C TRP A 277 -33.22 -9.42 4.40
N TYR A 278 -33.85 -10.59 4.46
CA TYR A 278 -33.74 -11.57 5.55
C TYR A 278 -33.88 -10.98 6.96
N GLN A 279 -32.75 -10.64 7.62
CA GLN A 279 -32.71 -10.05 8.95
C GLN A 279 -32.10 -8.65 9.01
N ASP A 280 -31.53 -8.16 7.91
CA ASP A 280 -30.91 -6.84 7.75
C ASP A 280 -31.86 -5.69 8.12
N ASP A 281 -31.29 -4.50 8.28
CA ASP A 281 -32.04 -3.25 8.32
C ASP A 281 -32.70 -2.95 6.96
N PRO A 282 -33.86 -2.25 6.95
CA PRO A 282 -34.61 -2.00 5.71
C PRO A 282 -33.84 -1.15 4.70
N ARG A 283 -33.79 -1.60 3.45
CA ARG A 283 -33.17 -0.90 2.31
C ARG A 283 -34.23 -0.43 1.31
N PRO A 284 -34.05 0.67 0.57
CA PRO A 284 -35.01 1.13 -0.43
C PRO A 284 -35.22 0.11 -1.54
N LEU A 285 -36.41 0.13 -2.16
CA LEU A 285 -36.62 -0.56 -3.43
C LEU A 285 -36.05 0.25 -4.60
N CYS A 286 -35.47 -0.43 -5.57
CA CYS A 286 -35.02 0.20 -6.82
C CYS A 286 -36.22 0.71 -7.62
N GLN A 287 -36.08 1.87 -8.29
CA GLN A 287 -37.16 2.48 -9.07
C GLN A 287 -37.05 2.16 -10.56
N ASN A 288 -35.86 1.80 -11.05
CA ASN A 288 -35.59 1.56 -12.47
C ASN A 288 -35.27 0.08 -12.77
N GLN A 289 -35.20 -0.78 -11.74
CA GLN A 289 -34.82 -2.18 -11.85
C GLN A 289 -35.67 -3.07 -10.93
N ASP A 290 -36.49 -3.97 -11.50
CA ASP A 290 -37.39 -4.84 -10.73
C ASP A 290 -36.69 -6.07 -10.10
N SER A 291 -35.50 -6.46 -10.55
CA SER A 291 -34.80 -7.68 -10.10
C SER A 291 -33.29 -7.46 -9.92
N GLY A 292 -32.69 -8.18 -8.96
CA GLY A 292 -31.29 -8.02 -8.55
C GLY A 292 -31.10 -6.89 -7.53
N TRP A 293 -29.83 -6.62 -7.22
CA TRP A 293 -29.41 -5.43 -6.46
C TRP A 293 -29.09 -4.29 -7.44
N GLY A 294 -29.23 -3.05 -6.97
CA GLY A 294 -28.91 -1.85 -7.74
C GLY A 294 -28.38 -0.72 -6.86
N TRP A 295 -27.93 0.35 -7.52
CA TRP A 295 -27.51 1.58 -6.86
C TRP A 295 -28.24 2.75 -7.50
N GLU A 296 -29.22 3.31 -6.78
CA GLU A 296 -30.07 4.41 -7.24
C GLU A 296 -30.15 5.49 -6.16
N SER A 297 -30.19 6.77 -6.56
CA SER A 297 -30.31 7.89 -5.62
C SER A 297 -29.27 7.92 -4.49
N ASN A 298 -28.02 7.59 -4.80
CA ASN A 298 -26.88 7.54 -3.86
C ASN A 298 -26.97 6.50 -2.73
N GLN A 299 -27.74 5.42 -2.92
CA GLN A 299 -27.88 4.33 -1.95
C GLN A 299 -28.11 2.96 -2.61
N SER A 300 -27.70 1.89 -1.92
CA SER A 300 -27.99 0.51 -2.33
C SER A 300 -29.50 0.24 -2.28
N CYS A 301 -30.06 -0.25 -3.37
CA CYS A 301 -31.46 -0.62 -3.49
C CYS A 301 -31.62 -2.08 -3.90
N ILE A 302 -32.80 -2.65 -3.65
CA ILE A 302 -33.15 -4.03 -4.03
C ILE A 302 -34.33 -3.99 -5.01
N GLY A 303 -34.23 -4.72 -6.13
CA GLY A 303 -35.34 -4.86 -7.07
C GLY A 303 -36.51 -5.62 -6.43
N ARG A 304 -37.73 -5.12 -6.62
CA ARG A 304 -38.94 -5.63 -5.94
C ARG A 304 -39.13 -7.15 -6.06
N THR A 305 -39.00 -7.72 -7.26
CA THR A 305 -39.20 -9.17 -7.45
C THR A 305 -38.11 -9.99 -6.78
N THR A 306 -36.89 -9.44 -6.62
CA THR A 306 -35.86 -10.08 -5.80
C THR A 306 -36.21 -10.00 -4.32
N CYS A 307 -36.66 -8.84 -3.84
CA CYS A 307 -37.13 -8.69 -2.47
C CYS A 307 -38.29 -9.65 -2.12
N ASP A 308 -39.25 -9.84 -3.03
CA ASP A 308 -40.38 -10.77 -2.88
C ASP A 308 -40.01 -12.25 -3.12
N SER A 309 -38.82 -12.55 -3.67
CA SER A 309 -38.39 -13.95 -3.95
C SER A 309 -37.76 -14.67 -2.76
N GLN A 310 -37.45 -13.96 -1.68
CA GLN A 310 -36.81 -14.54 -0.49
C GLN A 310 -37.76 -15.44 0.31
N SER A 311 -37.20 -16.40 1.05
CA SER A 311 -37.93 -17.25 1.99
C SER A 311 -37.50 -16.96 3.43
N GLY A 312 -38.48 -16.75 4.33
CA GLY A 312 -38.21 -16.44 5.73
C GLY A 312 -39.08 -15.29 6.25
N SER A 313 -38.50 -14.43 7.08
CA SER A 313 -39.18 -13.29 7.75
C SER A 313 -38.88 -11.91 7.16
N GLY A 314 -38.22 -11.85 6.00
CA GLY A 314 -38.07 -10.63 5.21
C GLY A 314 -39.07 -10.57 4.05
N GLY A 315 -38.98 -9.50 3.25
CA GLY A 315 -39.86 -9.22 2.11
C GLY A 315 -40.02 -7.72 1.90
N VAL A 316 -40.91 -7.30 1.00
CA VAL A 316 -41.32 -5.89 0.90
C VAL A 316 -42.11 -5.53 2.15
N ILE A 317 -41.60 -4.58 2.93
CA ILE A 317 -42.23 -4.04 4.13
C ILE A 317 -42.61 -2.58 3.94
N CYS A 318 -43.61 -2.13 4.70
CA CYS A 318 -44.10 -0.76 4.61
C CYS A 318 -43.70 0.02 5.87
N VAL A 319 -42.72 0.90 5.74
CA VAL A 319 -42.20 1.73 6.84
C VAL A 319 -43.06 3.00 6.96
N GLY A 320 -43.39 3.40 8.20
CA GLY A 320 -44.30 4.53 8.48
C GLY A 320 -45.76 4.16 8.74
N GLY A 321 -46.14 2.87 8.64
CA GLY A 321 -47.44 2.35 9.07
C GLY A 321 -47.44 1.77 10.50
N THR A 322 -48.56 1.82 11.22
CA THR A 322 -48.65 1.29 12.59
C THR A 322 -48.83 -0.23 12.66
N ILE A 323 -47.77 -0.93 13.08
CA ILE A 323 -47.72 -2.18 13.87
C ILE A 323 -48.57 -3.39 13.40
N SER A 324 -47.91 -4.49 13.04
CA SER A 324 -48.25 -5.87 13.45
C SER A 324 -47.11 -6.86 13.18
N SER A 325 -47.00 -7.92 13.98
CA SER A 325 -45.88 -8.89 13.99
C SER A 325 -46.25 -10.26 13.40
N SER A 326 -45.28 -11.08 12.95
CA SER A 326 -45.21 -12.55 13.22
C SER A 326 -44.01 -13.32 12.62
N SER A 327 -43.48 -14.23 13.44
CA SER A 327 -42.51 -15.34 13.31
C SER A 327 -42.58 -16.30 12.08
N SER A 328 -41.48 -16.99 11.70
CA SER A 328 -41.16 -18.41 12.12
C SER A 328 -40.26 -19.30 11.20
N VAL A 329 -39.12 -19.80 11.74
CA VAL A 329 -38.33 -21.08 11.56
C VAL A 329 -38.45 -22.07 10.36
N SER A 330 -37.32 -22.74 9.98
CA SER A 330 -37.09 -24.24 9.98
C SER A 330 -35.83 -24.76 9.21
N SER A 331 -35.43 -26.02 9.42
CA SER A 331 -34.16 -26.70 8.97
C SER A 331 -34.43 -27.98 8.08
N SER A 332 -33.52 -28.91 7.68
CA SER A 332 -32.13 -29.28 8.09
C SER A 332 -31.41 -30.33 7.17
N SER A 333 -30.06 -30.35 7.19
CA SER A 333 -29.14 -31.54 7.26
C SER A 333 -28.91 -32.61 6.13
N SER A 334 -27.66 -32.64 5.60
CA SER A 334 -26.63 -33.75 5.69
C SER A 334 -26.56 -35.02 4.77
N SER A 335 -25.30 -35.39 4.43
CA SER A 335 -24.69 -36.75 4.20
C SER A 335 -24.93 -37.58 2.90
N SER A 336 -24.07 -38.53 2.42
CA SER A 336 -22.61 -38.87 2.60
C SER A 336 -22.11 -40.04 1.69
N SER A 337 -20.89 -39.95 1.12
CA SER A 337 -19.85 -41.01 0.85
C SER A 337 -20.00 -42.22 -0.13
N SER A 338 -18.89 -42.59 -0.82
CA SER A 338 -18.29 -43.98 -1.00
C SER A 338 -17.92 -44.52 -2.43
N SER A 339 -16.72 -44.19 -2.92
CA SER A 339 -15.61 -45.09 -3.38
C SER A 339 -15.73 -46.27 -4.40
N SER A 340 -14.90 -46.20 -5.48
CA SER A 340 -13.95 -47.26 -5.99
C SER A 340 -14.48 -48.48 -6.81
N SER A 341 -13.79 -49.19 -7.75
CA SER A 341 -12.37 -49.26 -8.21
C SER A 341 -12.16 -49.87 -9.64
N ASN A 342 -10.95 -49.67 -10.22
CA ASN A 342 -10.02 -50.67 -10.86
C ASN A 342 -10.00 -51.11 -12.38
N SER A 343 -8.77 -51.02 -12.96
CA SER A 343 -8.12 -51.89 -14.01
C SER A 343 -8.46 -51.73 -15.52
N SER A 344 -7.59 -52.01 -16.54
CA SER A 344 -6.23 -52.63 -16.61
C SER A 344 -5.42 -52.26 -17.89
N SER A 345 -4.06 -52.26 -17.82
CA SER A 345 -3.05 -52.82 -18.79
C SER A 345 -2.99 -52.44 -20.30
N SER A 346 -1.84 -52.38 -21.02
CA SER A 346 -0.39 -52.43 -20.69
C SER A 346 0.53 -52.33 -21.95
N SER A 347 1.82 -51.96 -21.79
CA SER A 347 3.02 -52.34 -22.62
C SER A 347 3.10 -51.93 -24.12
N SER A 348 4.22 -51.79 -24.86
CA SER A 348 5.71 -51.79 -24.70
C SER A 348 6.35 -51.58 -26.10
N SER A 349 7.59 -51.10 -26.37
CA SER A 349 8.68 -50.44 -25.60
C SER A 349 9.85 -50.01 -26.55
N SER A 350 10.96 -49.49 -25.98
CA SER A 350 12.38 -49.66 -26.39
C SER A 350 13.01 -48.97 -27.64
N SER A 351 13.75 -47.87 -27.36
CA SER A 351 15.24 -47.77 -27.47
C SER A 351 16.00 -47.23 -28.73
N SER A 352 17.08 -46.50 -28.41
CA SER A 352 18.40 -46.41 -29.10
C SER A 352 18.70 -45.30 -30.13
N SER A 353 19.06 -44.12 -29.61
CA SER A 353 20.34 -43.38 -29.82
C SER A 353 21.19 -43.54 -31.09
N SER A 354 21.66 -42.41 -31.66
CA SER A 354 23.10 -42.07 -31.78
C SER A 354 23.32 -40.63 -32.29
N SER A 355 24.54 -40.10 -32.17
CA SER A 355 24.93 -38.70 -32.44
C SER A 355 26.06 -38.60 -33.48
N LEU A 356 26.33 -37.40 -34.02
CA LEU A 356 27.69 -36.80 -34.14
C LEU A 356 27.74 -35.44 -34.89
N SER A 357 28.38 -34.49 -34.21
CA SER A 357 29.10 -33.25 -34.56
C SER A 357 29.46 -32.90 -36.03
N SER A 358 29.50 -31.58 -36.37
CA SER A 358 30.76 -30.78 -36.51
C SER A 358 30.59 -29.39 -37.20
N SER A 359 31.21 -28.33 -36.64
CA SER A 359 32.05 -27.24 -37.28
C SER A 359 31.57 -26.46 -38.54
N SER A 360 31.98 -25.23 -38.92
CA SER A 360 32.81 -24.09 -38.42
C SER A 360 32.92 -23.03 -39.56
N SER A 361 33.25 -21.72 -39.45
CA SER A 361 33.35 -20.69 -38.37
C SER A 361 33.70 -19.30 -39.02
N VAL A 362 33.78 -18.21 -38.22
CA VAL A 362 34.32 -16.83 -38.52
C VAL A 362 33.59 -15.98 -39.61
N SER A 363 33.64 -14.63 -39.69
CA SER A 363 34.58 -13.60 -39.16
C SER A 363 33.93 -12.24 -38.76
N SER A 364 34.72 -11.44 -38.02
CA SER A 364 34.47 -10.11 -37.43
C SER A 364 34.29 -8.92 -38.40
N SER A 365 33.76 -7.78 -37.90
CA SER A 365 34.41 -6.43 -37.92
C SER A 365 33.58 -5.32 -37.22
N SER A 366 34.23 -4.19 -36.87
CA SER A 366 33.71 -3.08 -36.02
C SER A 366 33.57 -1.75 -36.78
N SER A 367 32.81 -0.75 -36.24
CA SER A 367 33.24 0.67 -36.06
C SER A 367 32.14 1.69 -35.72
N SER A 368 32.31 2.38 -34.58
CA SER A 368 32.39 3.85 -34.39
C SER A 368 31.43 4.87 -35.08
N VAL A 369 30.73 5.64 -34.23
CA VAL A 369 30.27 7.06 -34.27
C VAL A 369 30.15 7.86 -35.59
N SER A 370 29.06 8.65 -35.69
CA SER A 370 29.04 10.03 -36.25
C SER A 370 27.76 10.78 -35.86
N SER A 371 27.82 12.11 -35.78
CA SER A 371 26.71 13.01 -35.45
C SER A 371 26.66 14.22 -36.39
N SER A 372 25.47 14.73 -36.73
CA SER A 372 25.22 16.13 -37.19
C SER A 372 23.73 16.46 -37.46
N SER A 373 23.19 17.31 -36.59
CA SER A 373 22.20 18.40 -36.79
C SER A 373 21.50 18.65 -38.15
N SER A 374 20.16 18.82 -38.10
CA SER A 374 19.39 19.94 -38.70
C SER A 374 17.85 19.74 -38.50
N SER A 375 16.95 20.73 -38.52
CA SER A 375 16.90 22.08 -37.92
C SER A 375 15.51 22.73 -38.16
N VAL A 376 14.94 23.36 -37.12
CA VAL A 376 13.85 24.39 -37.10
C VAL A 376 12.45 24.13 -37.73
N SER A 377 11.42 24.36 -36.90
CA SER A 377 10.28 25.28 -37.16
C SER A 377 9.61 25.67 -35.83
N SER A 378 8.93 26.81 -35.73
CA SER A 378 8.62 27.44 -34.43
C SER A 378 7.38 28.37 -34.42
N SER A 379 7.06 28.95 -33.25
CA SER A 379 5.91 29.79 -32.88
C SER A 379 4.58 29.02 -32.68
N SER A 380 3.65 29.43 -31.80
CA SER A 380 3.53 30.63 -30.94
C SER A 380 3.01 30.23 -29.54
N SER A 381 3.48 30.70 -28.38
CA SER A 381 3.90 32.04 -27.90
C SER A 381 2.76 33.00 -27.50
N SER A 382 2.36 32.95 -26.23
CA SER A 382 1.62 33.98 -25.49
C SER A 382 2.15 34.03 -24.05
N SER A 383 3.26 34.72 -23.79
CA SER A 383 3.33 36.18 -23.54
C SER A 383 3.35 36.48 -22.03
N SER A 384 4.53 36.53 -21.45
CA SER A 384 4.75 36.96 -20.07
C SER A 384 4.46 38.45 -19.90
N SER A 385 3.71 38.78 -18.84
CA SER A 385 3.53 40.16 -18.37
C SER A 385 4.29 40.35 -17.06
N THR A 386 5.37 41.15 -17.08
CA THR A 386 6.09 41.56 -15.88
C THR A 386 5.27 42.58 -15.08
N SER A 387 4.38 42.07 -14.24
CA SER A 387 3.78 42.77 -13.11
C SER A 387 4.31 42.15 -11.81
N ALA A 388 4.50 42.97 -10.77
CA ALA A 388 4.81 42.48 -9.43
C ALA A 388 3.57 41.86 -8.77
N GLY A 389 3.19 40.66 -9.23
CA GLY A 389 2.36 39.73 -8.48
C GLY A 389 3.27 38.84 -7.64
N GLY A 390 2.88 38.58 -6.40
CA GLY A 390 3.65 37.69 -5.52
C GLY A 390 3.69 36.26 -6.06
N MET A 391 4.74 35.55 -5.71
CA MET A 391 4.85 34.12 -5.85
C MET A 391 3.80 33.46 -4.93
N ASN A 392 2.86 32.72 -5.52
CA ASN A 392 1.93 31.86 -4.81
C ASN A 392 1.54 30.71 -5.76
N PHE A 393 1.61 29.48 -5.26
CA PHE A 393 1.19 28.27 -5.93
C PHE A 393 0.56 27.31 -4.91
N SER A 394 -0.51 26.64 -5.31
CA SER A 394 -1.22 25.64 -4.51
C SER A 394 -1.63 24.47 -5.40
N ASP A 395 -1.45 23.24 -4.94
CA ASP A 395 -1.84 22.01 -5.62
C ASP A 395 -2.43 20.99 -4.65
N GLY A 396 -3.61 20.48 -5.00
CA GLY A 396 -4.33 19.42 -4.28
C GLY A 396 -4.69 18.27 -5.21
N PHE A 397 -4.05 18.16 -6.39
CA PHE A 397 -4.01 16.98 -7.26
C PHE A 397 -5.34 16.45 -7.84
N GLU A 398 -6.49 16.98 -7.43
CA GLU A 398 -7.84 16.64 -7.90
C GLU A 398 -7.98 16.63 -9.44
N GLY A 399 -7.23 17.49 -10.12
CA GLY A 399 -7.23 17.63 -11.58
C GLY A 399 -6.39 16.59 -12.33
N ASP A 400 -5.48 15.89 -11.65
CA ASP A 400 -4.56 14.92 -12.25
C ASP A 400 -5.15 13.50 -12.33
N SER A 401 -4.46 12.62 -13.05
CA SER A 401 -4.84 11.21 -13.22
C SER A 401 -4.13 10.32 -12.19
N VAL A 402 -4.89 9.46 -11.52
CA VAL A 402 -4.37 8.46 -10.56
C VAL A 402 -3.36 7.53 -11.25
N GLY A 403 -2.32 7.14 -10.52
CA GLY A 403 -1.23 6.29 -11.00
C GLY A 403 -0.27 7.00 -11.99
N GLN A 404 -0.37 8.32 -12.16
CA GLN A 404 0.52 9.13 -13.00
C GLN A 404 1.28 10.17 -12.16
N GLN A 405 2.36 10.70 -12.72
CA GLN A 405 3.04 11.88 -12.17
C GLN A 405 2.10 13.11 -12.20
N PRO A 406 2.05 13.95 -11.15
CA PRO A 406 1.35 15.23 -11.16
C PRO A 406 1.74 16.10 -12.37
N SER A 407 0.78 16.55 -13.17
CA SER A 407 1.07 17.19 -14.47
C SER A 407 1.71 18.58 -14.37
N SER A 408 1.61 19.18 -13.18
CA SER A 408 2.19 20.46 -12.77
C SER A 408 3.65 20.34 -12.29
N TRP A 409 4.22 19.15 -12.15
CA TRP A 409 5.54 18.93 -11.51
C TRP A 409 6.52 18.13 -12.39
N ASN A 410 7.81 18.41 -12.22
CA ASN A 410 8.87 17.47 -12.60
C ASN A 410 9.10 16.48 -11.44
N ASN A 411 9.98 15.50 -11.62
CA ASN A 411 10.37 14.55 -10.57
C ASN A 411 11.88 14.55 -10.30
N PHE A 412 12.27 14.03 -9.14
CA PHE A 412 13.62 13.55 -8.86
C PHE A 412 13.48 12.19 -8.17
N ILE A 413 13.72 11.12 -8.94
CA ILE A 413 13.41 9.73 -8.58
C ILE A 413 14.68 8.89 -8.80
N GLY A 414 15.11 8.16 -7.78
CA GLY A 414 16.26 7.23 -7.91
C GLY A 414 17.55 7.96 -8.34
N TRP A 415 17.82 9.11 -7.74
CA TRP A 415 18.96 9.99 -8.02
C TRP A 415 19.01 10.62 -9.43
N SER A 416 17.92 10.55 -10.19
CA SER A 416 17.82 11.12 -11.54
C SER A 416 16.69 12.16 -11.62
N TYR A 417 16.98 13.30 -12.25
CA TYR A 417 16.00 14.37 -12.48
C TYR A 417 15.16 14.11 -13.73
N ASN A 418 13.84 14.28 -13.60
CA ASN A 418 12.83 13.98 -14.61
C ASN A 418 13.00 12.57 -15.21
N ASN A 419 13.16 11.59 -14.32
CA ASN A 419 13.30 10.17 -14.62
C ASN A 419 11.96 9.57 -15.06
N SER A 420 11.95 8.30 -15.47
CA SER A 420 10.72 7.51 -15.52
C SER A 420 10.09 7.45 -14.12
N ASN A 421 8.82 7.83 -14.01
CA ASN A 421 8.05 7.82 -12.77
C ASN A 421 6.75 7.07 -13.06
N ASN A 422 6.74 5.78 -12.75
CA ASN A 422 5.69 4.84 -13.14
C ASN A 422 5.57 3.69 -12.13
N ASN A 423 4.34 3.20 -11.90
CA ASN A 423 4.06 2.16 -10.90
C ASN A 423 4.43 0.73 -11.36
N SER A 424 5.58 0.54 -12.03
CA SER A 424 6.00 -0.76 -12.59
C SER A 424 6.79 -1.60 -11.58
N GLY A 425 6.24 -1.78 -10.38
CA GLY A 425 6.76 -2.63 -9.32
C GLY A 425 7.90 -2.04 -8.50
N ASN A 426 7.63 -1.78 -7.22
CA ASN A 426 8.54 -1.48 -6.09
C ASN A 426 9.67 -0.42 -6.28
N GLY A 427 9.75 0.24 -7.42
CA GLY A 427 10.65 1.37 -7.64
C GLY A 427 10.23 2.61 -6.84
N GLN A 428 11.20 3.48 -6.61
CA GLN A 428 10.93 4.82 -6.09
C GLN A 428 9.94 5.54 -7.03
N SER A 429 8.92 6.17 -6.47
CA SER A 429 7.85 6.78 -7.27
C SER A 429 7.17 7.92 -6.53
N ALA A 430 6.62 8.86 -7.30
CA ALA A 430 5.88 10.03 -6.80
C ALA A 430 4.65 10.24 -7.69
N LEU A 431 3.54 9.59 -7.34
CA LEU A 431 2.37 9.41 -8.20
C LEU A 431 1.09 9.87 -7.51
N VAL A 432 0.15 10.38 -8.29
CA VAL A 432 -1.18 10.76 -7.80
C VAL A 432 -1.93 9.51 -7.36
N SER A 433 -2.49 9.54 -6.16
CA SER A 433 -3.13 8.41 -5.48
C SER A 433 -4.48 8.84 -4.92
N ASP A 434 -5.49 7.98 -5.08
CA ASP A 434 -6.83 8.07 -4.49
C ASP A 434 -7.00 7.18 -3.24
N VAL A 435 -5.95 6.47 -2.82
CA VAL A 435 -5.91 5.66 -1.59
C VAL A 435 -6.06 6.53 -0.33
N ARG A 436 -5.50 7.74 -0.36
CA ARG A 436 -5.46 8.66 0.78
C ARG A 436 -5.41 10.12 0.32
N ALA A 437 -6.20 10.98 0.96
CA ALA A 437 -6.18 12.43 0.76
C ALA A 437 -6.51 13.15 2.09
N TYR A 438 -6.16 14.43 2.18
CA TYR A 438 -6.56 15.33 3.27
C TYR A 438 -7.77 16.18 2.86
N SER A 439 -7.74 16.70 1.64
CA SER A 439 -8.85 17.40 0.99
C SER A 439 -9.23 16.70 -0.32
N GLY A 440 -10.43 16.97 -0.85
CA GLY A 440 -10.88 16.36 -2.11
C GLY A 440 -10.96 14.82 -2.07
N SER A 441 -10.21 14.17 -2.96
CA SER A 441 -10.22 12.73 -3.24
C SER A 441 -8.86 12.15 -3.62
N LYS A 442 -7.82 12.98 -3.83
CA LYS A 442 -6.48 12.56 -4.26
C LYS A 442 -5.38 13.28 -3.48
N SER A 443 -4.21 12.67 -3.45
CA SER A 443 -2.94 13.31 -3.04
C SER A 443 -1.77 12.78 -3.86
N VAL A 444 -0.53 13.20 -3.59
CA VAL A 444 0.66 12.53 -4.14
C VAL A 444 1.20 11.53 -3.14
N HIS A 445 1.23 10.26 -3.55
CA HIS A 445 1.89 9.17 -2.85
C HIS A 445 3.34 9.05 -3.31
N PHE A 446 4.26 9.04 -2.34
CA PHE A 446 5.68 8.84 -2.52
C PHE A 446 6.06 7.49 -1.88
N ARG A 447 6.73 6.65 -2.67
CA ARG A 447 7.45 5.46 -2.20
C ARG A 447 8.94 5.74 -2.29
N ALA A 448 9.64 5.78 -1.16
CA ALA A 448 11.07 6.04 -1.11
C ALA A 448 11.72 5.57 0.20
N GLY A 449 13.05 5.63 0.21
CA GLY A 449 13.89 5.35 1.36
C GLY A 449 15.33 5.74 1.06
N ALA A 450 16.25 4.76 1.03
CA ALA A 450 17.67 4.98 0.69
C ALA A 450 17.93 5.56 -0.72
N SER A 451 16.93 5.52 -1.60
CA SER A 451 16.87 6.32 -2.82
C SER A 451 15.68 7.27 -2.78
N PRO A 452 15.84 8.53 -3.24
CA PRO A 452 14.82 9.57 -3.10
C PRO A 452 13.64 9.36 -4.07
N ALA A 453 12.45 9.77 -3.64
CA ALA A 453 11.35 10.14 -4.53
C ALA A 453 10.84 11.54 -4.15
N GLN A 454 10.95 12.48 -5.08
CA GLN A 454 10.51 13.86 -4.91
C GLN A 454 9.77 14.36 -6.14
N ILE A 455 8.74 15.19 -5.95
CA ILE A 455 8.25 16.12 -6.98
C ILE A 455 9.04 17.42 -6.87
N VAL A 456 9.41 18.00 -8.02
CA VAL A 456 10.33 19.14 -8.11
C VAL A 456 9.78 20.18 -9.07
N ARG A 457 9.81 21.46 -8.68
CA ARG A 457 9.23 22.56 -9.45
C ARG A 457 10.03 23.84 -9.32
N ASP A 458 10.20 24.55 -10.44
CA ASP A 458 10.98 25.78 -10.55
C ASP A 458 10.39 26.91 -9.69
N LEU A 459 11.28 27.65 -9.01
CA LEU A 459 10.97 28.91 -8.35
C LEU A 459 11.23 30.09 -9.30
N PRO A 460 10.51 31.22 -9.17
CA PRO A 460 10.84 32.44 -9.90
C PRO A 460 12.16 33.03 -9.38
N ALA A 461 12.95 33.65 -10.26
CA ALA A 461 14.20 34.27 -9.86
C ALA A 461 13.98 35.50 -8.96
N GLY A 462 14.81 35.64 -7.92
CA GLY A 462 14.80 36.79 -7.02
C GLY A 462 13.96 36.63 -5.75
N VAL A 463 13.51 35.40 -5.43
CA VAL A 463 12.94 35.07 -4.13
C VAL A 463 13.99 35.24 -3.02
N SER A 464 13.62 35.95 -1.96
CA SER A 464 14.40 36.06 -0.71
C SER A 464 13.63 35.53 0.51
N THR A 465 12.33 35.29 0.34
CA THR A 465 11.38 34.92 1.38
C THR A 465 10.47 33.85 0.78
N LEU A 466 10.46 32.67 1.37
CA LEU A 466 9.72 31.53 0.84
C LEU A 466 9.04 30.79 2.00
N TYR A 467 7.74 30.62 1.87
CA TYR A 467 6.95 29.74 2.70
C TYR A 467 6.62 28.49 1.87
N MET A 468 6.83 27.31 2.43
CA MET A 468 6.43 26.01 1.86
C MET A 468 5.50 25.32 2.84
N LYS A 469 4.52 24.59 2.33
CA LYS A 469 3.54 23.86 3.13
C LYS A 469 3.09 22.59 2.42
N ALA A 470 2.78 21.57 3.21
CA ALA A 470 2.03 20.40 2.80
C ALA A 470 1.25 19.86 3.99
N GLN A 471 0.10 19.24 3.74
CA GLN A 471 -0.42 18.20 4.61
C GLN A 471 0.44 16.97 4.36
N VAL A 472 0.97 16.34 5.40
CA VAL A 472 1.86 15.18 5.30
C VAL A 472 1.30 14.04 6.14
N TYR A 473 1.10 12.89 5.52
CA TYR A 473 0.83 11.61 6.19
C TYR A 473 1.98 10.66 5.86
N MET A 474 2.53 9.95 6.84
CA MET A 474 3.57 8.96 6.59
C MET A 474 3.45 7.73 7.50
N SER A 475 3.85 6.57 6.99
CA SER A 475 3.75 5.29 7.73
C SER A 475 4.77 5.16 8.88
N LYS A 476 5.89 5.89 8.82
CA LYS A 476 6.88 6.04 9.91
C LYS A 476 6.72 7.40 10.62
N GLN A 477 7.13 7.45 11.88
CA GLN A 477 7.25 8.67 12.70
C GLN A 477 8.39 9.57 12.19
N LEU A 478 8.33 10.87 12.49
CA LEU A 478 9.43 11.80 12.24
C LEU A 478 9.76 12.61 13.51
N GLY A 479 11.02 12.58 13.95
CA GLY A 479 11.45 13.14 15.22
C GLY A 479 11.17 12.21 16.40
N ASN A 480 11.97 12.37 17.47
CA ASN A 480 11.95 11.54 18.68
C ASN A 480 12.27 10.04 18.42
N GLU A 481 13.10 9.74 17.41
CA GLU A 481 13.50 8.38 16.99
C GLU A 481 15.00 8.12 17.26
N PRO A 482 15.39 7.51 18.41
CA PRO A 482 16.80 7.29 18.75
C PRO A 482 17.51 6.34 17.78
N GLY A 483 18.72 6.71 17.34
CA GLY A 483 19.52 5.94 16.39
C GLY A 483 19.27 6.19 14.90
N ASP A 484 18.19 6.89 14.53
CA ASP A 484 17.96 7.33 13.14
C ASP A 484 19.03 8.33 12.69
N ASN A 485 19.34 8.31 11.39
CA ASN A 485 20.30 9.20 10.75
C ASN A 485 19.61 10.49 10.27
N HIS A 486 19.27 10.62 8.98
CA HIS A 486 18.57 11.79 8.46
C HIS A 486 17.39 11.33 7.56
N GLU A 487 16.26 12.02 7.63
CA GLU A 487 15.10 11.82 6.75
C GLU A 487 14.60 13.19 6.28
N HIS A 488 14.21 13.30 5.01
CA HIS A 488 13.90 14.60 4.41
C HIS A 488 12.59 14.56 3.64
N ILE A 489 11.66 15.42 4.05
CA ILE A 489 10.32 15.55 3.44
C ILE A 489 10.22 16.77 2.52
N PHE A 490 10.88 17.88 2.87
CA PHE A 490 10.90 19.13 2.11
C PHE A 490 12.35 19.47 1.72
N ALA A 491 12.55 20.10 0.57
CA ALA A 491 13.84 20.73 0.23
C ALA A 491 13.70 21.95 -0.68
N VAL A 492 14.69 22.84 -0.64
CA VAL A 492 14.94 23.85 -1.67
C VAL A 492 16.32 23.62 -2.29
N LYS A 493 16.43 23.75 -3.62
CA LYS A 493 17.62 23.31 -4.36
C LYS A 493 18.15 24.39 -5.31
N ALA A 494 19.48 24.50 -5.40
CA ALA A 494 20.16 25.33 -6.41
C ALA A 494 20.14 24.66 -7.79
N THR A 495 20.32 23.34 -7.83
CA THR A 495 20.21 22.46 -9.01
C THR A 495 19.06 21.47 -8.81
N PRO A 496 18.42 20.95 -9.86
CA PRO A 496 17.27 20.05 -9.71
C PRO A 496 17.65 18.60 -9.29
N ASP A 497 18.84 18.44 -8.70
CA ASP A 497 19.42 17.18 -8.23
C ASP A 497 19.53 17.18 -6.69
N ALA A 498 20.57 16.55 -6.11
CA ALA A 498 20.81 16.51 -4.67
C ALA A 498 22.20 17.04 -4.26
N ASN A 499 22.84 17.85 -5.12
CA ASN A 499 24.24 18.30 -4.93
C ASN A 499 24.37 19.63 -4.17
N ASP A 500 23.33 20.47 -4.15
CA ASP A 500 23.33 21.81 -3.57
C ASP A 500 21.89 22.19 -3.16
N GLU A 501 21.56 21.97 -1.90
CA GLU A 501 20.19 22.06 -1.36
C GLU A 501 20.14 22.30 0.15
N ILE A 502 18.98 22.74 0.64
CA ILE A 502 18.61 22.75 2.06
C ILE A 502 17.51 21.72 2.22
N ARG A 503 17.68 20.76 3.13
CA ARG A 503 16.75 19.66 3.39
C ARG A 503 16.14 19.80 4.77
N PHE A 504 14.82 19.61 4.88
CA PHE A 504 14.10 19.64 6.15
C PHE A 504 13.35 18.32 6.41
N GLY A 505 13.36 17.89 7.67
CA GLY A 505 12.70 16.67 8.14
C GLY A 505 13.27 16.24 9.49
N GLN A 506 13.83 15.04 9.58
CA GLN A 506 14.58 14.54 10.73
C GLN A 506 16.10 14.61 10.51
N ILE A 507 16.80 14.93 11.59
CA ILE A 507 18.25 14.96 11.77
C ILE A 507 18.54 14.29 13.10
N LYS A 508 19.29 13.18 13.11
CA LYS A 508 19.75 12.45 14.29
C LYS A 508 18.63 12.19 15.31
N GLY A 509 17.50 11.65 14.85
CA GLY A 509 16.35 11.37 15.69
C GLY A 509 15.57 12.58 16.22
N THR A 510 15.78 13.80 15.69
CA THR A 510 15.01 15.01 16.04
C THR A 510 14.60 15.81 14.81
N ILE A 511 13.60 16.69 14.90
CA ILE A 511 13.21 17.55 13.77
C ILE A 511 14.30 18.59 13.49
N GLY A 512 14.75 18.68 12.24
CA GLY A 512 15.92 19.46 11.88
C GLY A 512 16.14 19.72 10.39
N THR A 513 17.28 20.35 10.11
CA THR A 513 17.70 20.81 8.78
C THR A 513 19.13 20.33 8.46
N ASN A 514 19.38 19.96 7.20
CA ASN A 514 20.70 19.67 6.64
C ASN A 514 21.00 20.64 5.49
N GLU A 515 22.16 21.29 5.52
CA GLU A 515 22.67 22.09 4.40
C GLU A 515 23.69 21.29 3.59
N VAL A 516 23.50 21.25 2.28
CA VAL A 516 24.42 20.65 1.31
C VAL A 516 24.84 21.77 0.36
N PRO A 517 26.15 21.98 0.10
CA PRO A 517 27.22 20.97 0.18
C PRO A 517 28.10 20.97 1.45
N SER A 518 27.81 21.72 2.51
CA SER A 518 28.65 21.67 3.73
C SER A 518 28.45 20.42 4.58
N ASP A 519 27.32 19.72 4.41
CA ASP A 519 26.80 18.66 5.28
C ASP A 519 26.73 19.09 6.76
N ASN A 520 26.49 20.39 6.99
CA ASN A 520 26.17 20.92 8.30
C ASN A 520 24.70 20.63 8.64
N ILE A 521 24.43 20.51 9.93
CA ILE A 521 23.13 20.10 10.45
C ILE A 521 22.74 20.95 11.66
N ALA A 522 21.44 21.19 11.79
CA ALA A 522 20.81 21.78 12.96
C ALA A 522 19.62 20.88 13.37
N PRO A 523 19.34 20.70 14.67
CA PRO A 523 19.98 21.37 15.81
C PRO A 523 21.34 20.76 16.22
N THR A 524 21.94 21.36 17.24
CA THR A 524 23.16 20.89 17.92
C THR A 524 22.98 19.54 18.63
N MET A 525 24.09 18.82 18.82
CA MET A 525 24.14 17.45 19.38
C MET A 525 23.43 17.25 20.74
N ASP A 526 23.26 18.29 21.55
CA ASP A 526 22.54 18.25 22.83
C ASP A 526 21.00 18.17 22.68
N GLN A 527 20.47 18.28 21.46
CA GLN A 527 19.05 18.22 21.12
C GLN A 527 18.68 16.99 20.26
N TRP A 528 19.65 16.11 19.95
CA TRP A 528 19.41 14.91 19.15
C TRP A 528 18.60 13.84 19.92
N GLU A 529 18.06 12.86 19.19
CA GLU A 529 17.31 11.69 19.69
C GLU A 529 16.13 12.04 20.62
N SER A 530 15.60 13.27 20.53
CA SER A 530 14.56 13.81 21.41
C SER A 530 13.94 15.08 20.81
N GLY A 531 12.78 15.51 21.30
CA GLY A 531 12.19 16.82 20.95
C GLY A 531 10.73 16.73 20.55
N TYR A 532 10.37 17.30 19.40
CA TYR A 532 9.04 17.15 18.82
C TYR A 532 8.94 15.80 18.07
N GLU A 533 7.75 15.22 18.15
CA GLU A 533 7.37 13.96 17.53
C GLU A 533 6.23 14.26 16.55
N MET A 534 6.45 14.03 15.25
CA MET A 534 5.38 14.04 14.25
C MET A 534 4.83 12.62 14.14
N PRO A 535 3.62 12.35 14.65
CA PRO A 535 3.12 10.98 14.79
C PRO A 535 2.86 10.31 13.44
N ALA A 536 3.32 9.05 13.34
CA ALA A 536 3.03 8.17 12.21
C ALA A 536 1.52 8.02 11.98
N ASN A 537 1.15 7.65 10.75
CA ASN A 537 -0.21 7.29 10.34
C ASN A 537 -1.30 8.35 10.64
N THR A 538 -0.90 9.62 10.68
CA THR A 538 -1.80 10.77 10.85
C THR A 538 -1.45 11.91 9.90
N TRP A 539 -2.46 12.70 9.49
CA TRP A 539 -2.24 13.92 8.71
C TRP A 539 -1.69 15.03 9.61
N ASN A 540 -0.48 15.47 9.31
CA ASN A 540 0.22 16.56 9.98
C ASN A 540 0.45 17.69 8.99
N CYS A 541 -0.03 18.89 9.30
CA CYS A 541 0.28 20.06 8.48
C CYS A 541 1.70 20.53 8.81
N VAL A 542 2.60 20.46 7.82
CA VAL A 542 3.99 20.91 7.91
C VAL A 542 4.13 22.22 7.16
N VAL A 543 4.69 23.24 7.81
CA VAL A 543 5.02 24.55 7.22
C VAL A 543 6.49 24.87 7.48
N LEU A 544 7.18 25.35 6.45
CA LEU A 544 8.58 25.74 6.48
C LEU A 544 8.71 27.18 5.96
N GLU A 545 9.19 28.08 6.81
CA GLU A 545 9.50 29.47 6.48
C GLU A 545 11.02 29.62 6.30
N LEU A 546 11.46 30.09 5.12
CA LEU A 546 12.85 30.35 4.78
C LEU A 546 13.05 31.83 4.45
N ARG A 547 14.00 32.47 5.13
CA ARG A 547 14.15 33.93 5.22
C ARG A 547 15.58 34.37 4.91
N ALA A 548 15.90 34.40 3.61
CA ALA A 548 17.13 34.98 3.07
C ALA A 548 17.07 36.53 2.90
N ASP A 549 16.01 37.17 3.43
CA ASP A 549 15.87 38.62 3.58
C ASP A 549 16.39 39.15 4.94
N MET A 550 16.81 38.25 5.84
CA MET A 550 17.23 38.55 7.21
C MET A 550 18.72 38.88 7.31
N ALA A 551 19.17 39.37 8.48
CA ALA A 551 20.58 39.72 8.72
C ALA A 551 21.50 38.49 8.92
N TYR A 552 20.90 37.36 9.25
CA TYR A 552 21.43 36.01 9.13
C TYR A 552 20.28 35.21 8.50
N ASP A 553 20.52 34.49 7.40
CA ASP A 553 19.45 33.72 6.76
C ASP A 553 18.79 32.80 7.78
N SER A 554 17.47 32.91 7.95
CA SER A 554 16.74 32.26 9.04
C SER A 554 15.76 31.22 8.50
N LEU A 555 15.56 30.12 9.24
CA LEU A 555 14.61 29.07 8.92
C LEU A 555 13.75 28.77 10.15
N TYR A 556 12.43 28.68 9.96
CA TYR A 556 11.49 28.29 11.02
C TYR A 556 10.57 27.18 10.49
N ALA A 557 10.38 26.12 11.26
CA ALA A 557 9.48 25.04 10.91
C ALA A 557 8.36 24.90 11.94
N TYR A 558 7.14 24.71 11.44
CA TYR A 558 5.92 24.56 12.21
C TYR A 558 5.24 23.26 11.81
N ILE A 559 4.80 22.48 12.78
CA ILE A 559 3.95 21.30 12.57
C ILE A 559 2.67 21.50 13.37
N ASN A 560 1.51 21.42 12.70
CA ASN A 560 0.19 21.66 13.29
C ASN A 560 0.09 23.02 14.04
N ASN A 561 0.67 24.07 13.46
CA ASN A 561 0.84 25.43 14.05
C ASN A 561 1.71 25.53 15.32
N GLN A 562 2.33 24.44 15.80
CA GLN A 562 3.39 24.51 16.81
C GLN A 562 4.74 24.71 16.13
N GLN A 563 5.57 25.64 16.61
CA GLN A 563 6.96 25.75 16.16
C GLN A 563 7.78 24.58 16.72
N VAL A 564 8.48 23.85 15.85
CA VAL A 564 9.21 22.61 16.20
C VAL A 564 10.71 22.69 16.00
N HIS A 565 11.16 23.53 15.07
CA HIS A 565 12.57 23.73 14.74
C HIS A 565 12.81 25.18 14.30
N ALA A 566 14.01 25.68 14.55
CA ALA A 566 14.42 27.03 14.17
C ALA A 566 15.94 27.09 13.96
N ILE A 567 16.34 27.98 13.04
CA ILE A 567 17.70 28.46 12.81
C ILE A 567 17.57 29.97 12.67
N ASP A 568 18.00 30.74 13.67
CA ASP A 568 18.06 32.21 13.59
C ASP A 568 19.46 32.76 13.92
N SER A 569 20.39 31.86 14.24
CA SER A 569 21.74 32.18 14.65
C SER A 569 22.79 31.21 14.09
N GLY A 570 24.03 31.66 14.03
CA GLY A 570 25.17 30.78 13.75
C GLY A 570 25.46 29.74 14.85
N SER A 571 24.77 29.81 16.00
CA SER A 571 24.93 28.88 17.13
C SER A 571 24.10 27.60 16.99
N ASP A 572 23.07 27.61 16.13
CA ASP A 572 22.11 26.52 16.01
C ASP A 572 22.67 25.34 15.18
N TRP A 573 23.78 25.60 14.47
CA TRP A 573 24.50 24.67 13.61
C TRP A 573 25.54 23.83 14.36
N ASN A 574 25.43 22.51 14.28
CA ASN A 574 26.28 21.57 15.00
C ASN A 574 27.76 21.66 14.63
N ASN A 575 28.09 21.85 13.35
CA ASN A 575 29.49 21.87 12.88
C ASN A 575 30.08 23.30 12.91
N GLY A 576 29.42 24.23 13.62
CA GLY A 576 29.74 25.66 13.68
C GLY A 576 28.93 26.49 12.67
N ALA A 577 28.94 27.81 12.86
CA ALA A 577 28.17 28.75 12.07
C ALA A 577 28.49 28.66 10.56
N LEU A 578 27.44 28.54 9.74
CA LEU A 578 27.53 28.88 8.31
C LEU A 578 27.61 30.41 8.12
N ASP A 579 28.05 30.84 6.94
CA ASP A 579 28.01 32.25 6.53
C ASP A 579 26.61 32.85 6.67
N SER A 580 26.49 34.15 6.89
CA SER A 580 25.20 34.80 7.18
C SER A 580 24.20 34.80 6.02
N ASN A 581 24.61 34.33 4.83
CA ASN A 581 23.82 34.24 3.61
C ASN A 581 23.80 32.80 3.05
N TRP A 582 23.73 31.80 3.93
CA TRP A 582 23.87 30.37 3.60
C TRP A 582 22.78 29.79 2.66
N MET A 583 21.65 30.47 2.48
CA MET A 583 20.62 30.11 1.48
C MET A 583 20.93 30.66 0.07
N SER A 584 21.94 31.53 -0.06
CA SER A 584 22.27 32.27 -1.29
C SER A 584 22.41 31.38 -2.53
N GLY A 585 21.42 31.45 -3.43
CA GLY A 585 21.41 30.74 -4.71
C GLY A 585 20.67 29.40 -4.71
N LYS A 586 20.16 28.96 -3.55
CA LYS A 586 19.44 27.68 -3.40
C LYS A 586 17.93 27.77 -3.64
N PHE A 587 17.38 28.95 -3.91
CA PHE A 587 15.96 29.16 -4.19
C PHE A 587 15.66 29.09 -5.71
N ASN A 588 16.15 28.05 -6.39
CA ASN A 588 15.86 27.82 -7.81
C ASN A 588 14.75 26.76 -8.02
N TYR A 589 14.61 25.81 -7.07
CA TYR A 589 13.56 24.79 -7.07
C TYR A 589 13.01 24.57 -5.66
N VAL A 590 11.72 24.26 -5.57
CA VAL A 590 11.12 23.57 -4.41
C VAL A 590 11.04 22.07 -4.70
N ALA A 591 11.14 21.26 -3.65
CA ALA A 591 10.90 19.82 -3.71
C ALA A 591 10.14 19.31 -2.47
N PHE A 592 9.25 18.35 -2.71
CA PHE A 592 8.43 17.67 -1.71
C PHE A 592 8.50 16.16 -1.99
N GLY A 593 8.50 15.32 -0.94
CA GLY A 593 8.49 13.86 -1.08
C GLY A 593 9.17 13.15 0.09
N PHE A 594 10.02 12.16 -0.18
CA PHE A 594 10.78 11.48 0.86
C PHE A 594 12.18 11.02 0.39
N HIS A 595 13.13 11.00 1.33
CA HIS A 595 14.49 10.49 1.18
C HIS A 595 15.07 10.18 2.57
N SER A 596 15.63 8.98 2.77
CA SER A 596 16.24 8.54 4.02
C SER A 596 17.73 8.23 3.85
N PHE A 597 18.55 8.71 4.79
CA PHE A 597 19.95 8.32 4.96
C PHE A 597 20.14 7.28 6.09
N SER A 598 19.04 6.72 6.60
CA SER A 598 19.02 5.70 7.66
C SER A 598 18.71 4.29 7.11
N ASN A 599 18.40 4.19 5.82
CA ASN A 599 17.76 3.04 5.17
C ASN A 599 16.35 2.72 5.72
N ASN A 600 15.66 3.72 6.28
CA ASN A 600 14.23 3.62 6.53
C ASN A 600 13.49 3.83 5.19
N ASP A 601 12.68 2.87 4.77
CA ASP A 601 11.66 3.07 3.75
C ASP A 601 10.38 3.64 4.40
N ALA A 602 9.64 4.49 3.68
CA ALA A 602 8.36 5.01 4.13
C ALA A 602 7.42 5.28 2.94
N ASP A 603 6.14 4.94 3.13
CA ASP A 603 5.05 5.46 2.31
C ASP A 603 4.65 6.82 2.87
N VAL A 604 4.70 7.85 2.03
CA VAL A 604 4.36 9.23 2.38
C VAL A 604 3.30 9.73 1.41
N TRP A 605 2.22 10.32 1.92
CA TRP A 605 1.25 11.05 1.13
C TRP A 605 1.36 12.54 1.44
N MET A 606 1.36 13.39 0.41
CA MET A 606 1.30 14.84 0.57
C MET A 606 0.18 15.47 -0.25
N ASP A 607 -0.54 16.38 0.41
CA ASP A 607 -1.76 17.02 -0.11
C ASP A 607 -1.84 18.50 0.33
N ASP A 608 -2.74 19.28 -0.28
CA ASP A 608 -2.86 20.74 -0.17
C ASP A 608 -1.47 21.44 -0.16
N ILE A 609 -0.58 21.02 -1.08
CA ILE A 609 0.78 21.55 -1.18
C ILE A 609 0.72 23.01 -1.60
N GLU A 610 1.39 23.89 -0.86
CA GLU A 610 1.37 25.34 -1.09
C GLU A 610 2.79 25.90 -0.98
N TYR A 611 3.17 26.84 -1.87
CA TYR A 611 4.38 27.62 -1.68
C TYR A 611 4.21 29.07 -2.16
N SER A 612 4.76 30.02 -1.39
CA SER A 612 4.38 31.43 -1.43
C SER A 612 5.49 32.38 -0.95
N ASP A 613 5.50 33.64 -1.41
CA ASP A 613 6.30 34.72 -0.80
C ASP A 613 5.58 35.44 0.36
N GLN A 614 4.31 35.10 0.61
CA GLN A 614 3.51 35.53 1.76
C GLN A 614 3.33 34.37 2.76
N PRO A 615 3.19 34.65 4.08
CA PRO A 615 2.96 33.63 5.09
C PRO A 615 1.82 32.67 4.76
N VAL A 616 2.06 31.38 4.97
CA VAL A 616 1.06 30.31 4.90
C VAL A 616 0.89 29.71 6.30
N GLU A 617 -0.32 29.29 6.65
CA GLU A 617 -0.64 28.71 7.96
C GLU A 617 -1.38 27.38 7.80
N CYS A 618 -1.35 26.55 8.84
CA CYS A 618 -2.23 25.38 8.91
C CYS A 618 -3.65 25.86 9.21
N GLY A 619 -4.49 25.88 8.17
CA GLY A 619 -5.88 26.29 8.25
C GLY A 619 -6.65 25.50 9.32
N SER A 620 -7.64 26.14 9.93
CA SER A 620 -8.47 25.51 10.98
C SER A 620 -9.21 24.30 10.41
N GLY A 621 -8.77 23.09 10.79
CA GLY A 621 -9.14 21.83 10.13
C GLY A 621 -10.63 21.51 10.15
N THR A 622 -11.32 21.85 9.06
CA THR A 622 -12.60 21.27 8.62
C THR A 622 -12.63 21.30 7.10
N GLY A 623 -12.77 20.15 6.45
CA GLY A 623 -12.78 20.06 4.99
C GLY A 623 -14.05 20.66 4.36
N SER A 624 -13.95 20.99 3.07
CA SER A 624 -14.99 21.43 2.13
C SER A 624 -15.32 22.92 2.00
N SER A 625 -15.72 23.27 0.77
CA SER A 625 -16.33 24.52 0.28
C SER A 625 -15.41 25.73 0.09
N SER A 626 -15.02 25.93 -1.17
CA SER A 626 -14.37 27.13 -1.68
C SER A 626 -15.28 28.36 -1.60
N SER A 627 -14.77 29.47 -1.09
CA SER A 627 -15.33 30.80 -1.36
C SER A 627 -14.23 31.87 -1.33
N SER A 628 -14.15 32.67 -2.39
CA SER A 628 -13.14 33.70 -2.56
C SER A 628 -13.62 35.06 -2.07
N SER A 629 -12.91 35.64 -1.10
CA SER A 629 -12.95 37.08 -0.76
C SER A 629 -11.73 37.45 0.08
N SER A 630 -10.80 38.24 -0.46
CA SER A 630 -10.84 39.72 -0.56
C SER A 630 -10.25 40.39 0.68
N SER A 631 -9.14 41.10 0.49
CA SER A 631 -8.35 41.74 1.54
C SER A 631 -9.15 42.80 2.32
N SER A 632 -8.99 42.82 3.65
CA SER A 632 -9.30 44.01 4.46
C SER A 632 -8.27 44.21 5.56
N SER A 633 -7.54 45.33 5.49
CA SER A 633 -6.49 45.69 6.44
C SER A 633 -7.05 46.53 7.59
N ILE A 634 -6.78 46.13 8.83
CA ILE A 634 -6.99 46.94 10.04
C ILE A 634 -5.75 46.83 10.92
N SER A 635 -5.33 47.95 11.50
CA SER A 635 -4.03 48.08 12.18
C SER A 635 -4.15 48.14 13.71
N SER A 636 -3.15 47.55 14.37
CA SER A 636 -2.52 48.04 15.62
C SER A 636 -3.38 48.36 16.85
N SER A 637 -3.22 47.55 17.91
CA SER A 637 -3.14 48.08 19.27
C SER A 637 -2.32 47.18 20.19
N SER A 638 -1.32 47.74 20.89
CA SER A 638 -0.41 47.01 21.79
C SER A 638 -0.79 47.20 23.26
N SER A 639 -0.62 46.17 24.08
CA SER A 639 -0.53 46.29 25.54
C SER A 639 0.27 45.12 26.13
N SER A 640 1.13 45.40 27.11
CA SER A 640 2.11 44.47 27.67
C SER A 640 2.11 44.49 29.22
N SER A 641 3.01 43.72 29.85
CA SER A 641 3.24 43.56 31.31
C SER A 641 2.23 42.67 32.06
N SER A 642 2.61 41.88 33.08
CA SER A 642 3.96 41.49 33.54
C SER A 642 3.96 40.25 34.47
N SER A 643 5.12 39.59 34.53
CA SER A 643 5.52 38.45 35.36
C SER A 643 5.28 38.54 36.88
N SER A 644 5.10 37.37 37.52
CA SER A 644 5.64 37.08 38.88
C SER A 644 5.78 35.57 39.12
N SER A 645 6.80 35.15 39.87
CA SER A 645 7.22 33.73 40.05
C SER A 645 7.44 33.35 41.53
N SER A 646 7.16 32.09 41.91
CA SER A 646 7.81 31.43 43.06
C SER A 646 7.55 29.91 43.17
N SER A 647 8.64 29.16 43.20
CA SER A 647 8.84 27.75 43.57
C SER A 647 8.21 27.25 44.89
N SER A 648 7.92 25.94 45.02
CA SER A 648 8.63 25.02 45.96
C SER A 648 8.09 23.55 46.01
N SER A 649 8.98 22.62 45.66
CA SER A 649 9.08 21.17 45.99
C SER A 649 8.17 20.50 47.05
N SER A 650 7.73 19.26 46.75
CA SER A 650 7.85 18.11 47.68
C SER A 650 7.79 16.74 46.97
N SER A 651 8.78 15.89 47.24
CA SER A 651 9.04 14.55 46.69
C SER A 651 8.02 13.44 46.97
N SER A 652 7.89 12.50 46.02
CA SER A 652 7.67 11.07 46.29
C SER A 652 8.46 10.21 45.28
N SER A 653 9.22 9.22 45.78
CA SER A 653 10.07 8.34 44.97
C SER A 653 9.33 7.10 44.47
N ALA A 654 9.73 6.57 43.32
CA ALA A 654 9.06 5.48 42.62
C ALA A 654 9.10 4.11 43.34
N THR A 655 8.12 3.26 43.02
CA THR A 655 8.17 1.80 43.19
C THR A 655 7.54 1.11 41.98
N ASN A 656 8.39 0.38 41.25
CA ASN A 656 8.16 -0.55 40.13
C ASN A 656 6.71 -0.83 39.70
N GLY A 657 6.41 -0.58 38.41
CA GLY A 657 5.54 -1.47 37.66
C GLY A 657 6.25 -2.82 37.49
N GLY A 658 5.61 -3.92 37.87
CA GLY A 658 6.16 -5.27 37.69
C GLY A 658 5.89 -5.82 36.28
N MET A 659 6.55 -6.93 35.95
CA MET A 659 6.24 -7.73 34.76
C MET A 659 5.80 -9.13 35.17
N CYS A 660 4.81 -9.66 34.45
CA CYS A 660 4.38 -11.05 34.49
C CYS A 660 5.09 -11.86 33.40
N SER A 661 5.59 -13.04 33.73
CA SER A 661 6.12 -14.00 32.74
C SER A 661 4.98 -14.91 32.24
N TRP A 662 4.13 -14.38 31.37
CA TRP A 662 2.94 -15.08 30.86
C TRP A 662 3.31 -16.05 29.73
N TYR A 663 3.31 -17.36 30.02
CA TYR A 663 3.69 -18.45 29.10
C TYR A 663 5.04 -18.27 28.38
N GLY A 664 5.97 -17.54 29.00
CA GLY A 664 7.32 -17.26 28.47
C GLY A 664 7.52 -15.87 27.88
N TRP A 665 6.47 -15.05 27.77
CA TRP A 665 6.55 -13.65 27.36
C TRP A 665 6.43 -12.70 28.57
N ASN A 666 7.18 -11.60 28.57
CA ASN A 666 7.13 -10.59 29.63
C ASN A 666 6.05 -9.54 29.33
N VAL A 667 5.00 -9.50 30.14
CA VAL A 667 3.83 -8.62 30.00
C VAL A 667 3.77 -7.66 31.20
N PRO A 668 3.49 -6.35 31.02
CA PRO A 668 3.30 -5.43 32.15
C PRO A 668 2.19 -5.88 33.12
N LEU A 669 2.42 -5.69 34.42
CA LEU A 669 1.37 -5.82 35.43
C LEU A 669 0.53 -4.54 35.51
N CYS A 670 -0.78 -4.67 35.46
CA CYS A 670 -1.72 -3.55 35.57
C CYS A 670 -1.61 -2.88 36.95
N GLN A 671 -1.76 -1.54 36.99
CA GLN A 671 -1.60 -0.75 38.22
C GLN A 671 -2.95 -0.45 38.88
N ASN A 672 -4.03 -0.38 38.09
CA ASN A 672 -5.36 0.02 38.53
C ASN A 672 -6.36 -1.15 38.57
N GLN A 673 -6.08 -2.26 37.87
CA GLN A 673 -6.86 -3.50 37.96
C GLN A 673 -6.03 -4.71 38.45
N THR A 674 -6.62 -5.54 39.31
CA THR A 674 -5.94 -6.68 39.94
C THR A 674 -6.25 -8.04 39.32
N SER A 675 -7.22 -8.15 38.39
CA SER A 675 -7.59 -9.40 37.73
C SER A 675 -8.16 -9.14 36.34
N GLY A 676 -7.85 -10.02 35.38
CA GLY A 676 -8.22 -9.88 33.97
C GLY A 676 -7.07 -9.31 33.12
N TRP A 677 -7.38 -9.01 31.86
CA TRP A 677 -6.53 -8.27 30.94
C TRP A 677 -7.10 -6.86 30.73
N GLY A 678 -6.28 -5.93 30.25
CA GLY A 678 -6.73 -4.60 29.86
C GLY A 678 -5.59 -3.72 29.40
N ASN A 679 -5.84 -2.42 29.26
CA ASN A 679 -4.88 -1.45 28.76
C ASN A 679 -4.74 -0.29 29.75
N GLU A 680 -3.50 0.00 30.18
CA GLU A 680 -3.16 1.13 31.03
C GLU A 680 -1.93 1.84 30.45
N ASN A 681 -1.98 3.17 30.33
CA ASN A 681 -0.93 3.99 29.69
C ASN A 681 -0.59 3.55 28.25
N SER A 682 -1.62 3.20 27.47
CA SER A 682 -1.52 2.74 26.08
C SER A 682 -0.74 1.42 25.89
N GLN A 683 -0.56 0.62 26.95
CA GLN A 683 0.05 -0.71 26.87
C GLN A 683 -0.88 -1.78 27.45
N SER A 684 -0.95 -2.92 26.77
CA SER A 684 -1.66 -4.11 27.25
C SER A 684 -0.98 -4.67 28.49
N CYS A 685 -1.76 -4.87 29.55
CA CYS A 685 -1.31 -5.35 30.85
C CYS A 685 -2.19 -6.50 31.37
N VAL A 686 -1.62 -7.29 32.28
CA VAL A 686 -2.34 -8.37 32.99
C VAL A 686 -2.48 -8.04 34.47
N GLY A 687 -3.66 -8.31 35.05
CA GLY A 687 -3.91 -8.10 36.48
C GLY A 687 -3.17 -9.12 37.34
N GLN A 688 -2.62 -8.68 38.48
CA GLN A 688 -1.78 -9.47 39.39
C GLN A 688 -2.36 -10.86 39.73
N VAL A 689 -3.64 -10.95 40.10
CA VAL A 689 -4.32 -12.21 40.47
C VAL A 689 -4.49 -13.14 39.27
N THR A 690 -4.52 -12.61 38.05
CA THR A 690 -4.50 -13.42 36.83
C THR A 690 -3.09 -13.93 36.56
N CYS A 691 -2.06 -13.09 36.68
CA CYS A 691 -0.66 -13.52 36.59
C CYS A 691 -0.33 -14.65 37.60
N ASP A 692 -0.72 -14.47 38.87
CA ASP A 692 -0.50 -15.43 39.97
C ASP A 692 -1.38 -16.71 39.87
N SER A 693 -2.18 -16.86 38.80
CA SER A 693 -3.06 -18.01 38.58
C SER A 693 -2.58 -18.99 37.49
N GLN A 694 -1.37 -18.76 36.94
CA GLN A 694 -0.69 -19.62 35.96
C GLN A 694 0.15 -20.73 36.63
#